data_AF-A0AA43QMW5-F1
#
_entry.id   AF-A0AA43QMW5-F1
#
_cell.length_a   1.000
_cell.length_b   1.000
_cell.length_c   1.000
_cell.angle_alpha   90.00
_cell.angle_beta   90.00
_cell.angle_gamma   90.00
#
_symmetry.space_group_name_H-M   'P 1'
#
loop_
_entity.id
_entity.type
_entity.pdbx_description
1 polymer ?
#
loop_
_entity_poly.entity_id
_entity_poly.type
_entity_poly.pdbx_seq_one_letter_code
_entity_poly.pdbx_strand_id
1 'polypeptide(L)'
;MTSDAPTQKFETLQLHAGQTPDPTTNSRAVPIYATTSYVFNDSDHGARLFGLKEFGNIYSRIMNPTVDVLEKRIAALEGGAAAIGAASGQAAQFMVVAALAHTGDNIISTSNLYGGTYNQFKVAFPRLGITTKFVKGDKPEEFERLIDDRTKAIYIESIGNPRYNVPDFDAIVAVAHKAGVPVVVDNTFGAGGYFCRPIDHGADIVVHSTTKWIGGHGTTIGGMVVDSGKFDWGKNAKRFPQMNDPSEGYHGLKFWDTFGSIAFAMRVRVEILRDLGMAMNPFAAHEFILGVETLSLRCERHAENSLKLAKWLEGSEHVAWVSYPGLESHQSHQLAKKYLPRGFGGVLSFGVKGGKAAGSQVVDGFKLISNLANVGDSKTLAIHPWSTTHEQLSDEEKQDSGVTDDLIRISVGNEHIDDIIADFEQSFKASEAAKPEAGKEGQEKNGELKGAVKEVKAFQPQFQDELQIFSCPSSTLTSDMAHVERGREISIPPPRGQPYSITLPGSKKEGRTPVYRHHKFKDGLLRSLDPNVATAHDMFEGTANRYPKNRCLGWRPYIAETKSWGKYEWMDYATVQRRRANLGVGLVSINKDAGVKESKYGIGIWCQNRPEWQISVSLYDTLGPSTTEYIVNHASLPCVITSLPHIPTLLKLKPRLPTLKVIISVDPLDNGDREGYSKYALLNSLASEMGVKIYSFEQVEAIGASLGTPLYHPPGPNDMLTINYTSGTTGPPKGVTILHFNAVAAGSCGFATLPQTPKDVLISYLPLAHIYERMNEACALWAGGAIGFFHGDILGLVDDLQQLKPTFFPSVPRLYNRFGGAIRAATVQQPGLKGSLSRYIISTKQAAMTPPESPSATNKHAFYDRIWGRKVASAMGLQNAKSMVSGSAPLDPSLHGMLRAVMGNTFVQGYGLTETFAQGLCQSEGDLSVGNCGGVSPTMELCLMDVPDMEYYATDQPQPRGELLMRGNNLFAGYYRNEEETNKAMLPDGWFRTGDVATVDYLGRFQIIDRVKNVLKLAQGEYISPERLENVYLSHLNYLALAFVHGDSLQTFLVGIFAVQPDMFAPMASKILGKQIASTDAAAIKAACDEPKVIKAIQDDLDKVGRKNKFAGYERVRRFRLMVDPFTIDNELLTPTLKLKRPTTAKMYRSVLDQLYAEALAEEEEQHRAMPKAKL
;
A
#
# COMPACT_ATOMS: atom_id res chain seq x y z
N MET A 1 -12.68 -48.98 -1.33
CA MET A 1 -14.09 -49.06 -1.74
C MET A 1 -14.29 -50.38 -2.45
N THR A 2 -15.41 -51.06 -2.21
CA THR A 2 -15.80 -52.32 -2.85
C THR A 2 -15.92 -52.16 -4.37
N SER A 3 -15.48 -53.16 -5.13
CA SER A 3 -15.28 -53.15 -6.60
C SER A 3 -16.56 -53.11 -7.45
N ASP A 4 -17.74 -53.01 -6.83
CA ASP A 4 -19.04 -53.11 -7.51
C ASP A 4 -19.84 -51.80 -7.52
N ALA A 5 -19.26 -50.69 -7.07
CA ALA A 5 -19.90 -49.37 -7.20
C ALA A 5 -19.80 -48.89 -8.67
N PRO A 6 -20.90 -48.47 -9.30
CA PRO A 6 -20.86 -47.94 -10.67
C PRO A 6 -19.88 -46.76 -10.74
N THR A 7 -18.98 -46.77 -11.73
CA THR A 7 -18.01 -45.69 -11.96
C THR A 7 -18.77 -44.37 -12.16
N GLN A 8 -18.66 -43.48 -11.18
CA GLN A 8 -19.33 -42.19 -11.23
C GLN A 8 -18.77 -41.33 -12.36
N LYS A 9 -19.66 -40.56 -13.03
CA LYS A 9 -19.28 -39.61 -14.08
C LYS A 9 -18.64 -38.36 -13.48
N PHE A 10 -17.97 -37.56 -14.30
CA PHE A 10 -17.22 -36.38 -13.87
C PHE A 10 -18.07 -35.40 -13.05
N GLU A 11 -19.29 -35.10 -13.51
CA GLU A 11 -20.22 -34.16 -12.86
C GLU A 11 -20.68 -34.67 -11.50
N THR A 12 -20.73 -35.99 -11.31
CA THR A 12 -21.04 -36.60 -10.02
C THR A 12 -19.82 -36.55 -9.10
N LEU A 13 -18.64 -36.85 -9.64
CA LEU A 13 -17.38 -36.83 -8.88
C LEU A 13 -17.04 -35.40 -8.40
N GLN A 14 -17.23 -34.37 -9.22
CA GLN A 14 -16.90 -32.99 -8.85
C GLN A 14 -17.73 -32.50 -7.64
N LEU A 15 -18.92 -33.07 -7.41
CA LEU A 15 -19.79 -32.72 -6.30
C LEU A 15 -19.51 -33.55 -5.04
N HIS A 16 -19.16 -34.83 -5.20
CA HIS A 16 -19.19 -35.80 -4.10
C HIS A 16 -17.83 -36.39 -3.72
N ALA A 17 -16.84 -36.38 -4.62
CA ALA A 17 -15.56 -37.00 -4.34
C ALA A 17 -14.86 -36.33 -3.14
N GLY A 18 -14.24 -37.17 -2.30
CA GLY A 18 -13.51 -36.75 -1.11
C GLY A 18 -14.38 -36.38 0.10
N GLN A 19 -15.70 -36.30 -0.04
CA GLN A 19 -16.59 -35.80 1.01
C GLN A 19 -17.70 -36.79 1.36
N THR A 20 -17.82 -37.08 2.67
CA THR A 20 -19.04 -37.64 3.27
C THR A 20 -19.67 -36.58 4.18
N PRO A 21 -20.96 -36.70 4.54
CA PRO A 21 -21.52 -35.85 5.59
C PRO A 21 -20.63 -35.89 6.83
N ASP A 22 -20.36 -34.73 7.43
CA ASP A 22 -19.50 -34.64 8.60
C ASP A 22 -20.08 -35.52 9.72
N PRO A 23 -19.34 -36.51 10.25
CA PRO A 23 -19.90 -37.46 11.21
C PRO A 23 -20.24 -36.83 12.57
N THR A 24 -19.74 -35.63 12.86
CA THR A 24 -19.98 -34.94 14.13
C THR A 24 -21.29 -34.16 14.11
N THR A 25 -21.57 -33.46 13.02
CA THR A 25 -22.69 -32.51 12.88
C THR A 25 -23.72 -32.95 11.85
N ASN A 26 -23.42 -33.99 11.06
CA ASN A 26 -24.12 -34.38 9.84
C ASN A 26 -24.14 -33.28 8.76
N SER A 27 -23.24 -32.30 8.82
CA SER A 27 -23.14 -31.25 7.80
C SER A 27 -22.90 -31.84 6.42
N ARG A 28 -23.75 -31.46 5.46
CA ARG A 28 -23.61 -31.85 4.05
C ARG A 28 -22.63 -30.95 3.29
N ALA A 29 -22.55 -29.67 3.64
CA ALA A 29 -21.52 -28.78 3.11
C ALA A 29 -20.17 -29.07 3.80
N VAL A 30 -19.06 -28.88 3.09
CA VAL A 30 -17.71 -29.11 3.64
C VAL A 30 -17.44 -28.09 4.76
N PRO A 31 -17.21 -28.52 6.01
CA PRO A 31 -16.86 -27.59 7.07
C PRO A 31 -15.47 -26.96 6.82
N ILE A 32 -15.31 -25.70 7.22
CA ILE A 32 -14.00 -25.04 7.24
C ILE A 32 -13.31 -25.35 8.57
N TYR A 33 -12.29 -26.21 8.54
CA TYR A 33 -11.46 -26.51 9.70
C TYR A 33 -10.36 -25.46 9.84
N ALA A 34 -10.72 -24.26 10.29
CA ALA A 34 -9.81 -23.13 10.54
C ALA A 34 -8.98 -23.32 11.82
N THR A 35 -8.26 -24.43 11.92
CA THR A 35 -7.36 -24.77 13.04
C THR A 35 -5.92 -24.91 12.55
N THR A 36 -4.96 -24.83 13.46
CA THR A 36 -3.54 -25.11 13.18
C THR A 36 -3.15 -26.53 13.55
N SER A 37 -3.78 -27.12 14.58
CA SER A 37 -3.32 -28.34 15.25
C SER A 37 -4.50 -29.25 15.61
N TYR A 38 -4.23 -30.54 15.76
CA TYR A 38 -5.23 -31.56 16.09
C TYR A 38 -4.80 -32.34 17.34
N VAL A 39 -5.76 -32.64 18.21
CA VAL A 39 -5.52 -33.38 19.47
C VAL A 39 -5.25 -34.85 19.16
N PHE A 40 -4.23 -35.43 19.80
CA PHE A 40 -3.99 -36.88 19.77
C PHE A 40 -4.79 -37.58 20.86
N ASN A 41 -5.27 -38.80 20.59
CA ASN A 41 -5.95 -39.62 21.60
C ASN A 41 -5.06 -39.90 22.82
N ASP A 42 -3.77 -40.18 22.57
CA ASP A 42 -2.72 -40.38 23.55
C ASP A 42 -1.33 -40.17 22.89
N SER A 43 -0.26 -40.22 23.69
CA SER A 43 1.11 -40.04 23.19
C SER A 43 1.53 -41.13 22.19
N ASP A 44 1.02 -42.36 22.33
CA ASP A 44 1.34 -43.46 21.42
C ASP A 44 0.67 -43.24 20.06
N HIS A 45 -0.55 -42.73 20.02
CA HIS A 45 -1.24 -42.28 18.81
C HIS A 45 -0.46 -41.16 18.13
N GLY A 46 -0.03 -40.12 18.87
CA GLY A 46 0.84 -39.08 18.33
C GLY A 46 2.14 -39.64 17.73
N ALA A 47 2.81 -40.56 18.42
CA ALA A 47 4.03 -41.21 17.93
C ALA A 47 3.80 -42.05 16.66
N ARG A 48 2.66 -42.74 16.55
CA ARG A 48 2.28 -43.48 15.33
C ARG A 48 2.01 -42.54 14.16
N LEU A 49 1.35 -41.41 14.38
CA LEU A 49 1.11 -40.41 13.34
C LEU A 49 2.42 -39.77 12.83
N PHE A 50 3.29 -39.30 13.71
CA PHE A 50 4.59 -38.72 13.30
C PHE A 50 5.54 -39.75 12.68
N GLY A 51 5.48 -40.99 13.14
CA GLY A 51 6.22 -42.12 12.55
C GLY A 51 5.60 -42.67 11.27
N LEU A 52 4.53 -42.05 10.75
CA LEU A 52 3.77 -42.48 9.57
C LEU A 52 3.28 -43.94 9.62
N LYS A 53 3.05 -44.46 10.84
CA LYS A 53 2.47 -45.80 11.09
C LYS A 53 0.95 -45.79 11.07
N GLU A 54 0.36 -44.60 11.14
CA GLU A 54 -1.09 -44.36 11.14
C GLU A 54 -1.37 -43.05 10.38
N PHE A 55 -2.47 -42.98 9.63
CA PHE A 55 -2.91 -41.75 8.97
C PHE A 55 -3.81 -40.95 9.92
N GLY A 56 -3.60 -39.64 9.98
CA GLY A 56 -4.42 -38.76 10.81
C GLY A 56 -3.86 -37.36 10.87
N ASN A 57 -4.70 -36.41 11.25
CA ASN A 57 -4.33 -35.00 11.28
C ASN A 57 -3.38 -34.70 12.45
N ILE A 58 -2.33 -33.95 12.16
CA ILE A 58 -1.30 -33.54 13.13
C ILE A 58 -1.29 -32.01 13.23
N TYR A 59 -1.02 -31.37 12.09
CA TYR A 59 -0.86 -29.93 11.97
C TYR A 59 -1.26 -29.49 10.56
N SER A 60 -1.98 -28.37 10.44
CA SER A 60 -2.58 -27.90 9.18
C SER A 60 -1.59 -27.59 8.06
N ARG A 61 -0.31 -27.36 8.39
CA ARG A 61 0.77 -27.26 7.39
C ARG A 61 1.01 -28.56 6.63
N ILE A 62 0.73 -29.70 7.25
CA ILE A 62 0.94 -31.05 6.68
C ILE A 62 -0.35 -31.55 6.04
N MET A 63 -1.46 -31.41 6.76
CA MET A 63 -2.79 -31.85 6.32
C MET A 63 -3.89 -31.13 7.11
N ASN A 64 -5.02 -30.89 6.45
CA ASN A 64 -6.20 -30.26 7.02
C ASN A 64 -7.45 -30.89 6.39
N PRO A 65 -8.52 -31.23 7.14
CA PRO A 65 -9.68 -31.92 6.57
C PRO A 65 -10.38 -31.16 5.44
N THR A 66 -10.43 -29.82 5.47
CA THR A 66 -11.00 -29.04 4.36
C THR A 66 -10.13 -29.14 3.11
N VAL A 67 -8.80 -29.09 3.28
CA VAL A 67 -7.84 -29.25 2.17
C VAL A 67 -7.88 -30.68 1.62
N ASP A 68 -7.99 -31.68 2.48
CA ASP A 68 -8.06 -33.10 2.13
C ASP A 68 -9.29 -33.43 1.26
N VAL A 69 -10.44 -32.79 1.52
CA VAL A 69 -11.61 -32.90 0.63
C VAL A 69 -11.28 -32.42 -0.78
N LEU A 70 -10.66 -31.23 -0.92
CA LEU A 70 -10.26 -30.70 -2.22
C LEU A 70 -9.23 -31.60 -2.91
N GLU A 71 -8.20 -32.06 -2.18
CA GLU A 71 -7.17 -32.96 -2.67
C GLU A 71 -7.78 -34.25 -3.25
N LYS A 72 -8.62 -34.94 -2.47
CA LYS A 72 -9.30 -36.16 -2.91
C LYS A 72 -10.22 -35.91 -4.10
N ARG A 73 -10.90 -34.77 -4.13
CA ARG A 73 -11.81 -34.39 -5.21
C ARG A 73 -11.06 -34.19 -6.52
N ILE A 74 -9.98 -33.41 -6.52
CA ILE A 74 -9.17 -33.20 -7.72
C ILE A 74 -8.46 -34.49 -8.15
N ALA A 75 -7.95 -35.30 -7.21
CA ALA A 75 -7.37 -36.61 -7.54
C ALA A 75 -8.38 -37.49 -8.29
N ALA A 76 -9.63 -37.56 -7.82
CA ALA A 76 -10.67 -38.34 -8.48
C ALA A 76 -11.01 -37.81 -9.89
N LEU A 77 -11.06 -36.49 -10.08
CA LEU A 77 -11.35 -35.87 -11.38
C LEU A 77 -10.23 -36.10 -12.40
N GLU A 78 -8.97 -36.03 -11.98
CA GLU A 78 -7.80 -36.29 -12.83
C GLU A 78 -7.56 -37.80 -13.05
N GLY A 79 -8.00 -38.66 -12.13
CA GLY A 79 -7.70 -40.10 -12.14
C GLY A 79 -6.41 -40.46 -11.43
N GLY A 80 -5.97 -39.60 -10.53
CA GLY A 80 -4.80 -39.83 -9.68
C GLY A 80 -5.12 -40.69 -8.46
N ALA A 81 -4.07 -41.26 -7.88
CA ALA A 81 -4.11 -42.01 -6.64
C ALA A 81 -4.17 -41.09 -5.41
N ALA A 82 -3.51 -39.93 -5.45
CA ALA A 82 -3.50 -38.94 -4.38
C ALA A 82 -3.21 -37.54 -4.92
N ALA A 83 -3.56 -36.50 -4.16
CA ALA A 83 -3.19 -35.12 -4.48
C ALA A 83 -2.77 -34.33 -3.23
N ILE A 84 -1.98 -33.28 -3.45
CA ILE A 84 -1.42 -32.38 -2.42
C ILE A 84 -1.73 -30.93 -2.78
N GLY A 85 -2.41 -30.22 -1.87
CA GLY A 85 -2.76 -28.81 -2.01
C GLY A 85 -1.57 -27.88 -1.75
N ALA A 86 -1.34 -26.94 -2.68
CA ALA A 86 -0.24 -25.99 -2.64
C ALA A 86 -0.73 -24.54 -2.53
N ALA A 87 0.11 -23.66 -1.98
CA ALA A 87 -0.18 -22.22 -1.87
C ALA A 87 -0.35 -21.51 -3.22
N SER A 88 0.16 -22.07 -4.33
CA SER A 88 -0.02 -21.55 -5.71
C SER A 88 0.33 -22.64 -6.74
N GLY A 89 -0.01 -22.44 -8.02
CA GLY A 89 0.42 -23.33 -9.11
C GLY A 89 1.94 -23.41 -9.26
N GLN A 90 2.64 -22.27 -9.12
CA GLN A 90 4.11 -22.23 -9.14
C GLN A 90 4.73 -22.96 -7.93
N ALA A 91 4.06 -22.96 -6.78
CA ALA A 91 4.46 -23.75 -5.62
C ALA A 91 4.24 -25.26 -5.87
N ALA A 92 3.12 -25.66 -6.49
CA ALA A 92 2.88 -27.06 -6.87
C ALA A 92 3.98 -27.58 -7.81
N GLN A 93 4.28 -26.83 -8.88
CA GLN A 93 5.37 -27.14 -9.80
C GLN A 93 6.73 -27.23 -9.07
N PHE A 94 7.00 -26.26 -8.19
CA PHE A 94 8.24 -26.27 -7.42
C PHE A 94 8.36 -27.53 -6.55
N MET A 95 7.29 -27.91 -5.85
CA MET A 95 7.29 -29.08 -4.98
C MET A 95 7.57 -30.37 -5.74
N VAL A 96 7.04 -30.50 -6.97
CA VAL A 96 7.30 -31.66 -7.82
C VAL A 96 8.79 -31.75 -8.19
N VAL A 97 9.36 -30.67 -8.70
CA VAL A 97 10.77 -30.67 -9.12
C VAL A 97 11.69 -30.86 -7.91
N ALA A 98 11.41 -30.19 -6.78
CA ALA A 98 12.18 -30.35 -5.54
C ALA A 98 12.08 -31.75 -4.93
N ALA A 99 10.97 -32.46 -5.15
CA ALA A 99 10.88 -33.88 -4.80
C ALA A 99 11.74 -34.75 -5.74
N LEU A 100 11.75 -34.47 -7.05
CA LEU A 100 12.40 -35.36 -8.01
C LEU A 100 13.92 -35.13 -8.15
N ALA A 101 14.36 -33.88 -8.06
CA ALA A 101 15.71 -33.46 -8.42
C ALA A 101 16.47 -32.79 -7.26
N HIS A 102 17.78 -33.02 -7.22
CA HIS A 102 18.69 -32.39 -6.28
C HIS A 102 19.79 -31.60 -7.03
N THR A 103 20.66 -30.93 -6.28
CA THR A 103 21.86 -30.28 -6.81
C THR A 103 22.64 -31.21 -7.74
N GLY A 104 22.85 -30.78 -8.99
CA GLY A 104 23.56 -31.53 -10.03
C GLY A 104 22.67 -32.37 -10.94
N ASP A 105 21.37 -32.47 -10.66
CA ASP A 105 20.41 -33.14 -11.53
C ASP A 105 19.83 -32.18 -12.59
N ASN A 106 19.12 -32.74 -13.58
CA ASN A 106 18.42 -31.97 -14.60
C ASN A 106 16.98 -32.45 -14.83
N ILE A 107 16.15 -31.57 -15.38
CA ILE A 107 14.87 -31.92 -16.01
C ILE A 107 14.90 -31.51 -17.49
N ILE A 108 14.02 -32.10 -18.30
CA ILE A 108 13.83 -31.73 -19.70
C ILE A 108 12.45 -31.10 -19.84
N SER A 109 12.33 -30.01 -20.59
CA SER A 109 11.03 -29.36 -20.83
C SER A 109 10.96 -28.81 -22.24
N THR A 110 9.76 -28.73 -22.80
CA THR A 110 9.51 -27.90 -23.98
C THR A 110 9.68 -26.42 -23.63
N SER A 111 9.99 -25.57 -24.61
CA SER A 111 9.93 -24.11 -24.47
C SER A 111 8.51 -23.56 -24.60
N ASN A 112 7.54 -24.38 -25.04
CA ASN A 112 6.13 -24.03 -25.18
C ASN A 112 5.41 -24.04 -23.82
N LEU A 113 5.87 -23.20 -22.90
CA LEU A 113 5.36 -23.10 -21.53
C LEU A 113 4.89 -21.68 -21.22
N TYR A 114 4.01 -21.58 -20.23
CA TYR A 114 3.75 -20.36 -19.50
C TYR A 114 5.06 -19.68 -19.08
N GLY A 115 5.17 -18.38 -19.38
CA GLY A 115 6.41 -17.62 -19.15
C GLY A 115 6.92 -17.66 -17.71
N GLY A 116 6.03 -17.73 -16.71
CA GLY A 116 6.44 -17.88 -15.30
C GLY A 116 7.11 -19.23 -15.02
N THR A 117 6.60 -20.30 -15.63
CA THR A 117 7.16 -21.66 -15.55
C THR A 117 8.50 -21.75 -16.25
N TYR A 118 8.59 -21.23 -17.49
CA TYR A 118 9.85 -21.13 -18.21
C TYR A 118 10.91 -20.36 -17.40
N ASN A 119 10.54 -19.24 -16.79
CA ASN A 119 11.43 -18.46 -15.94
C ASN A 119 11.85 -19.20 -14.66
N GLN A 120 10.93 -19.93 -14.01
CA GLN A 120 11.27 -20.74 -12.83
C GLN A 120 12.33 -21.79 -13.20
N PHE A 121 12.18 -22.46 -14.34
CA PHE A 121 13.10 -23.48 -14.87
C PHE A 121 14.44 -22.92 -15.34
N LYS A 122 14.44 -21.78 -16.04
CA LYS A 122 15.66 -21.15 -16.60
C LYS A 122 16.46 -20.37 -15.56
N VAL A 123 15.81 -19.76 -14.56
CA VAL A 123 16.45 -18.77 -13.67
C VAL A 123 16.46 -19.21 -12.21
N ALA A 124 15.34 -19.75 -11.70
CA ALA A 124 15.23 -20.05 -10.26
C ALA A 124 15.90 -21.38 -9.90
N PHE A 125 15.59 -22.47 -10.62
CA PHE A 125 16.15 -23.79 -10.32
C PHE A 125 17.67 -23.90 -10.44
N PRO A 126 18.35 -23.24 -11.41
CA PRO A 126 19.81 -23.27 -11.47
C PRO A 126 20.48 -22.73 -10.22
N ARG A 127 19.84 -21.83 -9.46
CA ARG A 127 20.34 -21.33 -8.17
C ARG A 127 20.29 -22.38 -7.06
N LEU A 128 19.44 -23.39 -7.22
CA LEU A 128 19.37 -24.58 -6.38
C LEU A 128 20.21 -25.73 -6.94
N GLY A 129 21.00 -25.47 -8.00
CA GLY A 129 21.83 -26.47 -8.67
C GLY A 129 21.06 -27.46 -9.54
N ILE A 130 19.76 -27.23 -9.80
CA ILE A 130 18.95 -28.06 -10.71
C ILE A 130 18.86 -27.34 -12.05
N THR A 131 19.21 -28.02 -13.14
CA THR A 131 19.22 -27.40 -14.48
C THR A 131 18.06 -27.90 -15.34
N THR A 132 17.64 -27.10 -16.31
CA THR A 132 16.61 -27.50 -17.28
C THR A 132 17.20 -27.52 -18.68
N LYS A 133 17.00 -28.63 -19.40
CA LYS A 133 17.33 -28.74 -20.82
C LYS A 133 16.06 -28.50 -21.64
N PHE A 134 16.06 -27.45 -22.46
CA PHE A 134 14.89 -27.09 -23.26
C PHE A 134 14.93 -27.69 -24.66
N VAL A 135 13.80 -28.25 -25.11
CA VAL A 135 13.52 -28.56 -26.53
C VAL A 135 12.66 -27.46 -27.13
N LYS A 136 12.79 -27.18 -28.43
CA LYS A 136 12.09 -26.06 -29.09
C LYS A 136 10.65 -26.40 -29.53
N GLY A 137 10.29 -27.68 -29.54
CA GLY A 137 8.93 -28.16 -29.84
C GLY A 137 8.59 -29.40 -29.03
N ASP A 138 7.59 -30.17 -29.46
CA ASP A 138 7.08 -31.31 -28.68
C ASP A 138 7.33 -32.67 -29.37
N LYS A 139 8.36 -32.73 -30.23
CA LYS A 139 8.72 -33.96 -30.92
C LYS A 139 9.37 -34.97 -29.95
N PRO A 140 8.85 -36.21 -29.84
CA PRO A 140 9.37 -37.20 -28.90
C PRO A 140 10.88 -37.46 -29.03
N GLU A 141 11.42 -37.42 -30.25
CA GLU A 141 12.83 -37.70 -30.53
C GLU A 141 13.77 -36.62 -29.96
N GLU A 142 13.30 -35.37 -29.85
CA GLU A 142 14.08 -34.28 -29.25
C GLU A 142 14.21 -34.47 -27.73
N PHE A 143 13.17 -34.98 -27.08
CA PHE A 143 13.25 -35.36 -25.67
C PHE A 143 14.20 -36.54 -25.47
N GLU A 144 14.08 -37.61 -26.27
CA GLU A 144 14.94 -38.81 -26.16
C GLU A 144 16.43 -38.44 -26.21
N ARG A 145 16.80 -37.53 -27.12
CA ARG A 145 18.18 -37.07 -27.31
C ARG A 145 18.79 -36.39 -26.08
N LEU A 146 17.99 -35.72 -25.26
CA LEU A 146 18.48 -34.93 -24.12
C LEU A 146 18.49 -35.71 -22.80
N ILE A 147 17.88 -36.90 -22.75
CA ILE A 147 17.86 -37.75 -21.57
C ILE A 147 19.27 -38.25 -21.26
N ASP A 148 19.67 -38.11 -19.99
CA ASP A 148 20.89 -38.69 -19.44
C ASP A 148 20.63 -39.34 -18.06
N ASP A 149 21.69 -39.83 -17.43
CA ASP A 149 21.64 -40.47 -16.11
C ASP A 149 21.21 -39.52 -14.97
N ARG A 150 21.24 -38.20 -15.21
CA ARG A 150 20.89 -37.15 -14.26
C ARG A 150 19.50 -36.56 -14.51
N THR A 151 18.83 -36.91 -15.61
CA THR A 151 17.47 -36.46 -15.90
C THR A 151 16.45 -37.03 -14.91
N LYS A 152 15.62 -36.18 -14.30
CA LYS A 152 14.65 -36.57 -13.26
C LYS A 152 13.19 -36.42 -13.65
N ALA A 153 12.90 -35.65 -14.69
CA ALA A 153 11.55 -35.49 -15.22
C ALA A 153 11.59 -34.98 -16.65
N ILE A 154 10.56 -35.30 -17.42
CA ILE A 154 10.10 -34.51 -18.56
C ILE A 154 8.91 -33.66 -18.11
N TYR A 155 8.93 -32.37 -18.40
CA TYR A 155 7.85 -31.44 -18.08
C TYR A 155 7.22 -30.87 -19.35
N ILE A 156 5.89 -30.92 -19.44
CA ILE A 156 5.12 -30.38 -20.55
C ILE A 156 3.80 -29.75 -20.06
N GLU A 157 3.18 -28.91 -20.89
CA GLU A 157 1.84 -28.38 -20.67
C GLU A 157 0.80 -29.17 -21.48
N SER A 158 -0.39 -29.38 -20.90
CA SER A 158 -1.51 -30.04 -21.59
C SER A 158 -1.94 -29.29 -22.86
N ILE A 159 -1.94 -27.97 -22.79
CA ILE A 159 -2.11 -27.02 -23.90
C ILE A 159 -1.06 -25.94 -23.67
N GLY A 160 -0.03 -25.87 -24.52
CA GLY A 160 1.06 -24.91 -24.35
C GLY A 160 0.59 -23.47 -24.53
N ASN A 161 1.02 -22.55 -23.68
CA ASN A 161 0.66 -21.13 -23.78
C ASN A 161 1.92 -20.30 -24.11
N PRO A 162 1.94 -19.46 -25.17
CA PRO A 162 0.79 -18.90 -25.91
C PRO A 162 0.46 -19.57 -27.26
N ARG A 163 1.14 -20.67 -27.64
CA ARG A 163 1.00 -21.29 -28.98
C ARG A 163 -0.19 -22.24 -29.13
N TYR A 164 -0.80 -22.66 -28.03
CA TYR A 164 -1.88 -23.65 -27.93
C TYR A 164 -1.60 -24.99 -28.61
N ASN A 165 -0.31 -25.37 -28.67
CA ASN A 165 0.11 -26.69 -29.09
C ASN A 165 -0.41 -27.75 -28.10
N VAL A 166 -0.82 -28.90 -28.61
CA VAL A 166 -1.19 -30.08 -27.82
C VAL A 166 -0.12 -31.14 -28.05
N PRO A 167 0.75 -31.44 -27.06
CA PRO A 167 1.80 -32.44 -27.20
C PRO A 167 1.25 -33.86 -27.43
N ASP A 168 2.03 -34.71 -28.09
CA ASP A 168 1.68 -36.13 -28.22
C ASP A 168 2.05 -36.91 -26.94
N PHE A 169 1.15 -36.92 -25.96
CA PHE A 169 1.40 -37.53 -24.64
C PHE A 169 1.84 -38.98 -24.75
N ASP A 170 1.11 -39.81 -25.51
CA ASP A 170 1.41 -41.24 -25.62
C ASP A 170 2.85 -41.48 -26.11
N ALA A 171 3.31 -40.70 -27.10
CA ALA A 171 4.63 -40.85 -27.68
C ALA A 171 5.74 -40.32 -26.76
N ILE A 172 5.52 -39.16 -26.10
CA ILE A 172 6.49 -38.59 -25.15
C ILE A 172 6.63 -39.48 -23.91
N VAL A 173 5.52 -40.01 -23.39
CA VAL A 173 5.51 -40.95 -22.26
C VAL A 173 6.25 -42.23 -22.61
N ALA A 174 6.04 -42.79 -23.81
CA ALA A 174 6.75 -43.98 -24.26
C ALA A 174 8.28 -43.78 -24.26
N VAL A 175 8.74 -42.61 -24.74
CA VAL A 175 10.17 -42.24 -24.71
C VAL A 175 10.69 -42.09 -23.28
N ALA A 176 9.94 -41.39 -22.42
CA ALA A 176 10.33 -41.13 -21.03
C ALA A 176 10.46 -42.42 -20.22
N HIS A 177 9.42 -43.28 -20.29
CA HIS A 177 9.33 -44.52 -19.52
C HIS A 177 10.37 -45.55 -19.97
N LYS A 178 10.68 -45.62 -21.27
CA LYS A 178 11.78 -46.44 -21.79
C LYS A 178 13.13 -46.10 -21.12
N ALA A 179 13.33 -44.85 -20.72
CA ALA A 179 14.53 -44.38 -20.03
C ALA A 179 14.40 -44.31 -18.49
N GLY A 180 13.25 -44.72 -17.95
CA GLY A 180 12.99 -44.68 -16.51
C GLY A 180 12.81 -43.27 -15.95
N VAL A 181 12.28 -42.33 -16.75
CA VAL A 181 12.05 -40.92 -16.36
C VAL A 181 10.53 -40.67 -16.30
N PRO A 182 10.00 -40.06 -15.22
CA PRO A 182 8.59 -39.72 -15.12
C PRO A 182 8.23 -38.49 -15.95
N VAL A 183 6.98 -38.44 -16.43
CA VAL A 183 6.41 -37.29 -17.14
C VAL A 183 5.51 -36.49 -16.19
N VAL A 184 5.81 -35.20 -16.07
CA VAL A 184 5.04 -34.20 -15.33
C VAL A 184 4.26 -33.35 -16.33
N VAL A 185 2.94 -33.26 -16.16
CA VAL A 185 2.08 -32.45 -17.03
C VAL A 185 1.42 -31.32 -16.23
N ASP A 186 1.65 -30.08 -16.66
CA ASP A 186 0.83 -28.96 -16.22
C ASP A 186 -0.52 -29.00 -16.91
N ASN A 187 -1.53 -29.44 -16.16
CA ASN A 187 -2.88 -29.60 -16.66
C ASN A 187 -3.79 -28.41 -16.27
N THR A 188 -3.19 -27.23 -16.02
CA THR A 188 -3.96 -26.02 -15.70
C THR A 188 -5.02 -25.73 -16.79
N PHE A 189 -4.67 -25.86 -18.07
CA PHE A 189 -5.59 -25.66 -19.21
C PHE A 189 -6.50 -26.87 -19.45
N GLY A 190 -6.19 -28.04 -18.91
CA GLY A 190 -7.08 -29.19 -18.84
C GLY A 190 -8.25 -29.01 -17.85
N ALA A 191 -8.23 -27.93 -17.06
CA ALA A 191 -9.32 -27.51 -16.18
C ALA A 191 -9.77 -28.60 -15.19
N GLY A 192 -8.83 -29.14 -14.41
CA GLY A 192 -9.11 -30.15 -13.38
C GLY A 192 -9.71 -31.43 -13.95
N GLY A 193 -9.17 -31.90 -15.08
CA GLY A 193 -9.55 -33.16 -15.72
C GLY A 193 -10.71 -33.02 -16.70
N TYR A 194 -11.32 -31.84 -16.82
CA TYR A 194 -12.51 -31.68 -17.65
C TYR A 194 -12.15 -31.74 -19.14
N PHE A 195 -11.24 -30.89 -19.61
CA PHE A 195 -10.85 -30.89 -21.02
C PHE A 195 -9.86 -32.01 -21.31
N CYS A 196 -8.87 -32.23 -20.45
CA CYS A 196 -7.82 -33.22 -20.64
C CYS A 196 -7.56 -34.00 -19.35
N ARG A 197 -7.34 -35.32 -19.44
CA ARG A 197 -6.85 -36.17 -18.35
C ARG A 197 -5.54 -36.84 -18.74
N PRO A 198 -4.38 -36.17 -18.58
CA PRO A 198 -3.09 -36.70 -19.03
C PRO A 198 -2.71 -38.05 -18.41
N ILE A 199 -3.23 -38.37 -17.21
CA ILE A 199 -3.00 -39.65 -16.53
C ILE A 199 -3.57 -40.85 -17.31
N ASP A 200 -4.63 -40.65 -18.08
CA ASP A 200 -5.21 -41.70 -18.96
C ASP A 200 -4.28 -41.98 -20.15
N HIS A 201 -3.37 -41.06 -20.45
CA HIS A 201 -2.35 -41.12 -21.51
C HIS A 201 -0.95 -41.41 -20.95
N GLY A 202 -0.87 -41.86 -19.69
CA GLY A 202 0.37 -42.34 -19.07
C GLY A 202 1.23 -41.26 -18.43
N ALA A 203 0.75 -40.02 -18.29
CA ALA A 203 1.42 -39.03 -17.43
C ALA A 203 1.48 -39.51 -15.98
N ASP A 204 2.62 -39.30 -15.33
CA ASP A 204 2.89 -39.83 -13.99
C ASP A 204 2.47 -38.87 -12.89
N ILE A 205 2.67 -37.57 -13.12
CA ILE A 205 2.38 -36.50 -12.17
C ILE A 205 1.67 -35.37 -12.93
N VAL A 206 0.61 -34.84 -12.35
CA VAL A 206 -0.10 -33.66 -12.87
C VAL A 206 0.02 -32.50 -11.89
N VAL A 207 0.21 -31.28 -12.41
CA VAL A 207 0.15 -30.06 -11.61
C VAL A 207 -0.93 -29.11 -12.15
N HIS A 208 -1.54 -28.35 -11.25
CA HIS A 208 -2.50 -27.31 -11.58
C HIS A 208 -2.23 -26.02 -10.82
N SER A 209 -2.57 -24.89 -11.45
CA SER A 209 -3.02 -23.71 -10.74
C SER A 209 -4.53 -23.79 -10.46
N THR A 210 -4.91 -24.00 -9.20
CA THR A 210 -6.33 -24.02 -8.80
C THR A 210 -6.97 -22.63 -8.88
N THR A 211 -6.15 -21.57 -8.93
CA THR A 211 -6.54 -20.18 -9.21
C THR A 211 -7.37 -20.03 -10.50
N LYS A 212 -7.14 -20.89 -11.49
CA LYS A 212 -7.73 -20.81 -12.83
C LYS A 212 -9.10 -21.50 -12.85
N TRP A 213 -9.41 -22.31 -13.85
CA TRP A 213 -10.74 -22.93 -14.01
C TRP A 213 -11.29 -23.62 -12.76
N ILE A 214 -10.45 -24.30 -11.97
CA ILE A 214 -10.87 -24.97 -10.72
C ILE A 214 -11.60 -23.99 -9.79
N GLY A 215 -11.01 -22.83 -9.49
CA GLY A 215 -11.69 -21.75 -8.77
C GLY A 215 -12.67 -20.98 -9.67
N GLY A 216 -12.17 -20.36 -10.74
CA GLY A 216 -13.00 -19.72 -11.77
C GLY A 216 -13.67 -18.40 -11.38
N HIS A 217 -13.48 -17.94 -10.15
CA HIS A 217 -14.08 -16.71 -9.61
C HIS A 217 -13.08 -15.56 -9.44
N GLY A 218 -11.78 -15.81 -9.62
CA GLY A 218 -10.73 -14.78 -9.58
C GLY A 218 -10.38 -14.25 -8.20
N THR A 219 -10.78 -14.92 -7.11
CA THR A 219 -10.60 -14.41 -5.73
C THR A 219 -9.41 -15.01 -4.98
N THR A 220 -8.95 -16.22 -5.36
CA THR A 220 -8.07 -17.03 -4.52
C THR A 220 -6.92 -17.63 -5.34
N ILE A 221 -5.70 -17.59 -4.79
CA ILE A 221 -4.51 -18.23 -5.38
C ILE A 221 -4.28 -19.60 -4.75
N GLY A 222 -4.01 -20.60 -5.58
CA GLY A 222 -3.69 -21.96 -5.13
C GLY A 222 -3.13 -22.85 -6.23
N GLY A 223 -2.66 -24.02 -5.83
CA GLY A 223 -2.19 -25.06 -6.74
C GLY A 223 -2.46 -26.47 -6.22
N MET A 224 -2.27 -27.45 -7.08
CA MET A 224 -2.45 -28.86 -6.77
C MET A 224 -1.35 -29.69 -7.43
N VAL A 225 -0.83 -30.69 -6.71
CA VAL A 225 0.00 -31.77 -7.26
C VAL A 225 -0.84 -33.04 -7.22
N VAL A 226 -0.93 -33.78 -8.31
CA VAL A 226 -1.67 -35.05 -8.39
C VAL A 226 -0.71 -36.15 -8.80
N ASP A 227 -0.62 -37.19 -7.97
CA ASP A 227 0.18 -38.39 -8.22
C ASP A 227 -0.71 -39.43 -8.91
N SER A 228 -0.29 -39.92 -10.08
CA SER A 228 -1.01 -41.00 -10.78
C SER A 228 -0.94 -42.33 -10.02
N GLY A 229 0.13 -42.53 -9.26
CA GLY A 229 0.49 -43.81 -8.65
C GLY A 229 0.89 -44.91 -9.64
N LYS A 230 1.12 -44.58 -10.91
CA LYS A 230 1.46 -45.53 -11.97
C LYS A 230 2.96 -45.67 -12.22
N PHE A 231 3.76 -44.67 -11.88
CA PHE A 231 5.20 -44.73 -12.09
C PHE A 231 5.87 -45.70 -11.11
N ASP A 232 6.64 -46.64 -11.65
CA ASP A 232 7.32 -47.67 -10.86
C ASP A 232 8.64 -47.11 -10.29
N TRP A 233 8.55 -46.51 -9.09
CA TRP A 233 9.72 -45.94 -8.41
C TRP A 233 10.75 -47.01 -8.03
N GLY A 234 10.32 -48.25 -7.79
CA GLY A 234 11.17 -49.39 -7.43
C GLY A 234 12.08 -49.84 -8.58
N LYS A 235 11.52 -50.02 -9.78
CA LYS A 235 12.33 -50.35 -10.98
C LYS A 235 13.36 -49.28 -11.30
N ASN A 236 13.07 -48.02 -10.92
CA ASN A 236 13.92 -46.88 -11.18
C ASN A 236 14.72 -46.43 -9.94
N ALA A 237 14.93 -47.32 -8.96
CA ALA A 237 15.55 -46.99 -7.67
C ALA A 237 16.91 -46.31 -7.77
N LYS A 238 17.76 -46.73 -8.72
CA LYS A 238 19.08 -46.09 -8.95
C LYS A 238 18.96 -44.60 -9.32
N ARG A 239 17.90 -44.24 -10.05
CA ARG A 239 17.64 -42.85 -10.46
C ARG A 239 16.93 -42.07 -9.35
N PHE A 240 16.10 -42.73 -8.55
CA PHE A 240 15.34 -42.10 -7.46
C PHE A 240 15.65 -42.74 -6.10
N PRO A 241 16.90 -42.64 -5.61
CA PRO A 241 17.28 -43.20 -4.31
C PRO A 241 16.41 -42.63 -3.19
N GLN A 242 16.03 -41.35 -3.27
CA GLN A 242 15.19 -40.69 -2.28
C GLN A 242 13.77 -41.28 -2.12
N MET A 243 13.32 -42.14 -3.05
CA MET A 243 12.07 -42.89 -2.92
C MET A 243 12.27 -44.29 -2.33
N ASN A 244 13.45 -44.87 -2.46
CA ASN A 244 13.72 -46.30 -2.24
C ASN A 244 14.73 -46.58 -1.12
N ASP A 245 15.59 -45.62 -0.81
CA ASP A 245 16.57 -45.69 0.25
C ASP A 245 15.97 -45.19 1.58
N PRO A 246 16.55 -45.60 2.73
CA PRO A 246 16.07 -45.16 4.04
C PRO A 246 16.12 -43.62 4.18
N SER A 247 14.98 -42.98 4.44
CA SER A 247 14.92 -41.52 4.70
C SER A 247 15.46 -41.19 6.08
N GLU A 248 16.45 -40.29 6.15
CA GLU A 248 16.97 -39.75 7.41
C GLU A 248 15.88 -39.01 8.19
N GLY A 249 15.01 -38.28 7.49
CA GLY A 249 13.94 -37.48 8.09
C GLY A 249 12.81 -38.29 8.71
N TYR A 250 12.72 -39.59 8.40
CA TYR A 250 11.68 -40.51 8.88
C TYR A 250 12.25 -41.83 9.40
N HIS A 251 13.37 -41.77 10.13
CA HIS A 251 13.93 -42.91 10.88
C HIS A 251 14.22 -44.16 10.03
N GLY A 252 14.69 -43.95 8.80
CA GLY A 252 15.03 -45.02 7.88
C GLY A 252 13.85 -45.62 7.12
N LEU A 253 12.67 -44.99 7.17
CA LEU A 253 11.52 -45.36 6.35
C LEU A 253 11.85 -45.26 4.86
N LYS A 254 11.44 -46.26 4.09
CA LYS A 254 11.54 -46.28 2.62
C LYS A 254 10.17 -45.98 2.02
N PHE A 255 10.05 -44.85 1.33
CA PHE A 255 8.75 -44.35 0.85
C PHE A 255 8.05 -45.33 -0.09
N TRP A 256 8.77 -45.89 -1.07
CA TRP A 256 8.20 -46.84 -2.02
C TRP A 256 7.72 -48.13 -1.34
N ASP A 257 8.57 -48.73 -0.50
CA ASP A 257 8.23 -49.97 0.21
C ASP A 257 7.02 -49.79 1.15
N THR A 258 6.86 -48.59 1.72
CA THR A 258 5.82 -48.31 2.72
C THR A 258 4.49 -47.88 2.09
N PHE A 259 4.53 -47.03 1.07
CA PHE A 259 3.34 -46.36 0.54
C PHE A 259 2.94 -46.82 -0.86
N GLY A 260 3.78 -47.56 -1.59
CA GLY A 260 3.49 -48.04 -2.93
C GLY A 260 3.02 -46.91 -3.86
N SER A 261 1.82 -47.04 -4.41
CA SER A 261 1.26 -46.13 -5.42
C SER A 261 1.02 -44.69 -4.96
N ILE A 262 1.17 -44.35 -3.68
CA ILE A 262 1.08 -42.94 -3.22
C ILE A 262 2.41 -42.42 -2.65
N ALA A 263 3.51 -43.15 -2.86
CA ALA A 263 4.82 -42.81 -2.30
C ALA A 263 5.30 -41.41 -2.70
N PHE A 264 5.07 -40.98 -3.94
CA PHE A 264 5.47 -39.65 -4.39
C PHE A 264 4.65 -38.56 -3.69
N ALA A 265 3.31 -38.67 -3.68
CA ALA A 265 2.46 -37.73 -2.95
C ALA A 265 2.81 -37.65 -1.46
N MET A 266 3.05 -38.79 -0.80
CA MET A 266 3.43 -38.82 0.60
C MET A 266 4.75 -38.11 0.83
N ARG A 267 5.78 -38.38 0.02
CA ARG A 267 7.07 -37.69 0.15
C ARG A 267 6.94 -36.18 -0.09
N VAL A 268 6.19 -35.75 -1.10
CA VAL A 268 5.89 -34.32 -1.32
C VAL A 268 5.26 -33.72 -0.08
N ARG A 269 4.26 -34.36 0.54
CA ARG A 269 3.60 -33.85 1.75
C ARG A 269 4.55 -33.73 2.93
N VAL A 270 5.34 -34.77 3.18
CA VAL A 270 6.00 -34.94 4.49
C VAL A 270 7.46 -34.48 4.52
N GLU A 271 8.11 -34.34 3.36
CA GLU A 271 9.47 -33.78 3.24
C GLU A 271 9.49 -32.41 2.53
N ILE A 272 8.67 -32.19 1.51
CA ILE A 272 8.75 -30.93 0.73
C ILE A 272 7.79 -29.87 1.28
N LEU A 273 6.49 -30.17 1.32
CA LEU A 273 5.45 -29.25 1.80
C LEU A 273 5.66 -28.90 3.26
N ARG A 274 5.92 -29.91 4.11
CA ARG A 274 6.17 -29.74 5.55
C ARG A 274 7.34 -28.78 5.80
N ASP A 275 8.44 -28.96 5.10
CA ASP A 275 9.70 -28.29 5.43
C ASP A 275 9.81 -26.92 4.75
N LEU A 276 9.25 -26.75 3.54
CA LEU A 276 9.25 -25.48 2.82
C LEU A 276 8.03 -24.60 3.09
N GLY A 277 6.97 -25.15 3.69
CA GLY A 277 5.81 -24.39 4.18
C GLY A 277 4.87 -23.87 3.10
N MET A 278 4.91 -24.41 1.88
CA MET A 278 4.04 -24.02 0.75
C MET A 278 2.59 -24.55 0.88
N ALA A 279 2.05 -24.59 2.09
CA ALA A 279 0.76 -25.18 2.43
C ALA A 279 -0.44 -24.31 2.00
N MET A 280 -1.47 -24.96 1.45
CA MET A 280 -2.77 -24.34 1.19
C MET A 280 -3.53 -24.11 2.52
N ASN A 281 -4.16 -22.95 2.66
CA ASN A 281 -5.00 -22.66 3.83
C ASN A 281 -6.44 -23.19 3.64
N PRO A 282 -7.16 -23.54 4.72
CA PRO A 282 -8.50 -24.14 4.62
C PRO A 282 -9.56 -23.22 3.99
N PHE A 283 -9.41 -21.90 4.07
CA PHE A 283 -10.34 -20.97 3.42
C PHE A 283 -10.17 -21.00 1.90
N ALA A 284 -8.93 -21.01 1.41
CA ALA A 284 -8.64 -21.17 -0.01
C ALA A 284 -9.17 -22.51 -0.54
N ALA A 285 -8.98 -23.59 0.22
CA ALA A 285 -9.52 -24.90 -0.14
C ALA A 285 -11.06 -24.88 -0.25
N HIS A 286 -11.74 -24.24 0.70
CA HIS A 286 -13.19 -24.07 0.65
C HIS A 286 -13.66 -23.27 -0.59
N GLU A 287 -13.01 -22.16 -0.91
CA GLU A 287 -13.32 -21.39 -2.14
C GLU A 287 -13.15 -22.23 -3.41
N PHE A 288 -12.06 -23.02 -3.49
CA PHE A 288 -11.86 -23.92 -4.63
C PHE A 288 -12.87 -25.06 -4.68
N ILE A 289 -13.32 -25.58 -3.53
CA ILE A 289 -14.40 -26.57 -3.47
C ILE A 289 -15.67 -25.99 -4.09
N LEU A 290 -16.05 -24.75 -3.74
CA LEU A 290 -17.19 -24.06 -4.33
C LEU A 290 -17.01 -23.83 -5.85
N GLY A 291 -15.80 -23.45 -6.27
CA GLY A 291 -15.47 -23.33 -7.69
C GLY A 291 -15.66 -24.65 -8.46
N VAL A 292 -15.17 -25.76 -7.90
CA VAL A 292 -15.21 -27.10 -8.52
C VAL A 292 -16.64 -27.60 -8.71
N GLU A 293 -17.58 -27.24 -7.83
CA GLU A 293 -18.97 -27.67 -7.94
C GLU A 293 -19.64 -27.24 -9.26
N THR A 294 -19.17 -26.13 -9.86
CA THR A 294 -19.68 -25.59 -11.12
C THR A 294 -18.71 -25.75 -12.29
N LEU A 295 -17.59 -26.47 -12.09
CA LEU A 295 -16.49 -26.54 -13.05
C LEU A 295 -16.94 -27.01 -14.44
N SER A 296 -17.64 -28.15 -14.53
CA SER A 296 -18.14 -28.68 -15.80
C SER A 296 -19.07 -27.70 -16.54
N LEU A 297 -20.03 -27.09 -15.85
CA LEU A 297 -20.97 -26.11 -16.43
C LEU A 297 -20.23 -24.90 -17.00
N ARG A 298 -19.25 -24.38 -16.25
CA ARG A 298 -18.41 -23.26 -16.71
C ARG A 298 -17.56 -23.69 -17.90
N CYS A 299 -16.92 -24.86 -17.84
CA CYS A 299 -16.07 -25.36 -18.94
C CYS A 299 -16.84 -25.58 -20.24
N GLU A 300 -18.08 -26.08 -20.18
CA GLU A 300 -18.95 -26.19 -21.36
C GLU A 300 -19.17 -24.83 -22.00
N ARG A 301 -19.54 -23.83 -21.19
CA ARG A 301 -19.76 -22.47 -21.68
C ARG A 301 -18.47 -21.82 -22.20
N HIS A 302 -17.35 -21.98 -21.50
CA HIS A 302 -16.04 -21.50 -21.94
C HIS A 302 -15.66 -22.07 -23.31
N ALA A 303 -15.85 -23.37 -23.53
CA ALA A 303 -15.52 -24.03 -24.80
C ALA A 303 -16.49 -23.63 -25.92
N GLU A 304 -17.79 -23.58 -25.63
CA GLU A 304 -18.81 -23.15 -26.59
C GLU A 304 -18.55 -21.71 -27.06
N ASN A 305 -18.36 -20.78 -26.11
CA ASN A 305 -18.11 -19.37 -26.40
C ASN A 305 -16.79 -19.21 -27.15
N SER A 306 -15.74 -19.93 -26.75
CA SER A 306 -14.42 -19.87 -27.41
C SER A 306 -14.47 -20.33 -28.85
N LEU A 307 -15.16 -21.43 -29.16
CA LEU A 307 -15.30 -21.92 -30.52
C LEU A 307 -16.11 -20.95 -31.40
N LYS A 308 -17.20 -20.39 -30.86
CA LYS A 308 -18.02 -19.40 -31.58
C LYS A 308 -17.23 -18.12 -31.85
N LEU A 309 -16.53 -17.60 -30.84
CA LEU A 309 -15.71 -16.40 -30.98
C LEU A 309 -14.56 -16.63 -31.96
N ALA A 310 -13.87 -17.77 -31.89
CA ALA A 310 -12.79 -18.11 -32.81
C ALA A 310 -13.26 -18.12 -34.29
N LYS A 311 -14.41 -18.76 -34.57
CA LYS A 311 -15.00 -18.79 -35.91
C LYS A 311 -15.45 -17.42 -36.39
N TRP A 312 -16.00 -16.60 -35.50
CA TRP A 312 -16.38 -15.22 -35.84
C TRP A 312 -15.16 -14.35 -36.14
N LEU A 313 -14.09 -14.48 -35.34
CA LEU A 313 -12.83 -13.77 -35.57
C LEU A 313 -12.14 -14.20 -36.87
N GLU A 314 -12.20 -15.48 -37.26
CA GLU A 314 -11.66 -15.96 -38.56
C GLU A 314 -12.33 -15.27 -39.76
N GLY A 315 -13.60 -14.87 -39.62
CA GLY A 315 -14.35 -14.15 -40.66
C GLY A 315 -14.23 -12.62 -40.61
N SER A 316 -13.54 -12.05 -39.62
CA SER A 316 -13.49 -10.61 -39.40
C SER A 316 -12.46 -9.91 -40.30
N GLU A 317 -12.85 -8.78 -40.91
CA GLU A 317 -11.93 -8.00 -41.75
C GLU A 317 -10.80 -7.33 -40.96
N HIS A 318 -10.93 -7.18 -39.64
CA HIS A 318 -9.95 -6.57 -38.74
C HIS A 318 -8.91 -7.55 -38.20
N VAL A 319 -9.08 -8.86 -38.44
CA VAL A 319 -8.24 -9.92 -37.90
C VAL A 319 -7.36 -10.51 -39.01
N ALA A 320 -6.08 -10.70 -38.73
CA ALA A 320 -5.11 -11.26 -39.67
C ALA A 320 -5.02 -12.80 -39.60
N TRP A 321 -5.13 -13.35 -38.39
CA TRP A 321 -5.08 -14.79 -38.14
C TRP A 321 -5.71 -15.11 -36.77
N VAL A 322 -6.16 -16.35 -36.59
CA VAL A 322 -6.69 -16.88 -35.32
C VAL A 322 -5.98 -18.18 -34.97
N SER A 323 -5.61 -18.34 -33.71
CA SER A 323 -5.02 -19.56 -33.15
C SER A 323 -5.91 -20.10 -32.03
N TYR A 324 -6.60 -21.20 -32.32
CA TYR A 324 -7.43 -21.95 -31.38
C TYR A 324 -7.47 -23.44 -31.76
N PRO A 325 -7.20 -24.39 -30.84
CA PRO A 325 -7.12 -25.82 -31.18
C PRO A 325 -8.41 -26.42 -31.76
N GLY A 326 -9.57 -25.78 -31.54
CA GLY A 326 -10.85 -26.20 -32.08
C GLY A 326 -11.05 -25.89 -33.58
N LEU A 327 -10.19 -25.06 -34.17
CA LEU A 327 -10.23 -24.74 -35.60
C LEU A 327 -9.49 -25.79 -36.42
N GLU A 328 -10.04 -26.18 -37.57
CA GLU A 328 -9.40 -27.17 -38.47
C GLU A 328 -8.07 -26.67 -39.03
N SER A 329 -7.91 -25.35 -39.13
CA SER A 329 -6.70 -24.65 -39.56
C SER A 329 -5.55 -24.75 -38.54
N HIS A 330 -5.83 -25.09 -37.28
CA HIS A 330 -4.81 -25.13 -36.23
C HIS A 330 -3.96 -26.40 -36.30
N GLN A 331 -2.63 -26.26 -36.22
CA GLN A 331 -1.68 -27.37 -36.39
C GLN A 331 -1.93 -28.55 -35.43
N SER A 332 -2.34 -28.27 -34.20
CA SER A 332 -2.62 -29.31 -33.19
C SER A 332 -4.05 -29.87 -33.24
N HIS A 333 -4.90 -29.51 -34.20
CA HIS A 333 -6.32 -29.86 -34.18
C HIS A 333 -6.58 -31.39 -34.07
N GLN A 334 -5.80 -32.22 -34.75
CA GLN A 334 -5.96 -33.68 -34.69
C GLN A 334 -5.57 -34.26 -33.31
N LEU A 335 -4.47 -33.78 -32.72
CA LEU A 335 -4.07 -34.18 -31.37
C LEU A 335 -5.06 -33.64 -30.33
N ALA A 336 -5.56 -32.42 -30.52
CA ALA A 336 -6.59 -31.83 -29.68
C ALA A 336 -7.89 -32.65 -29.71
N LYS A 337 -8.32 -33.13 -30.88
CA LYS A 337 -9.48 -34.05 -31.00
C LYS A 337 -9.27 -35.36 -30.24
N LYS A 338 -8.03 -35.86 -30.19
CA LYS A 338 -7.68 -37.08 -29.46
C LYS A 338 -7.65 -36.86 -27.94
N TYR A 339 -7.00 -35.80 -27.48
CA TYR A 339 -6.68 -35.59 -26.07
C TYR A 339 -7.64 -34.64 -25.32
N LEU A 340 -8.47 -33.86 -26.04
CA LEU A 340 -9.43 -32.91 -25.48
C LEU A 340 -10.90 -33.29 -25.76
N PRO A 341 -11.40 -34.43 -25.27
CA PRO A 341 -12.69 -35.00 -25.69
C PRO A 341 -13.93 -34.16 -25.31
N ARG A 342 -13.79 -33.18 -24.40
CA ARG A 342 -14.90 -32.36 -23.86
C ARG A 342 -14.85 -30.90 -24.26
N GLY A 343 -14.14 -30.57 -25.34
CA GLY A 343 -13.98 -29.21 -25.85
C GLY A 343 -12.52 -28.77 -25.85
N PHE A 344 -12.22 -27.76 -26.67
CA PHE A 344 -10.85 -27.38 -27.04
C PHE A 344 -10.25 -26.29 -26.15
N GLY A 345 -10.71 -26.19 -24.90
CA GLY A 345 -10.29 -25.16 -23.95
C GLY A 345 -11.00 -23.81 -24.13
N GLY A 346 -10.73 -22.88 -23.20
CA GLY A 346 -11.39 -21.58 -23.10
C GLY A 346 -10.51 -20.36 -23.45
N VAL A 347 -9.37 -20.58 -24.12
CA VAL A 347 -8.40 -19.53 -24.44
C VAL A 347 -8.05 -19.61 -25.92
N LEU A 348 -7.99 -18.45 -26.58
CA LEU A 348 -7.54 -18.30 -27.96
C LEU A 348 -6.63 -17.07 -28.09
N SER A 349 -5.87 -17.02 -29.18
CA SER A 349 -5.16 -15.81 -29.58
C SER A 349 -5.51 -15.47 -31.01
N PHE A 350 -5.43 -14.19 -31.36
CA PHE A 350 -5.58 -13.74 -32.73
C PHE A 350 -4.68 -12.53 -32.98
N GLY A 351 -4.31 -12.32 -34.23
CA GLY A 351 -3.56 -11.14 -34.67
C GLY A 351 -4.52 -10.07 -35.18
N VAL A 352 -4.43 -8.84 -34.65
CA VAL A 352 -5.22 -7.71 -35.17
C VAL A 352 -4.46 -6.95 -36.26
N LYS A 353 -5.15 -6.58 -37.35
CA LYS A 353 -4.56 -5.75 -38.40
C LYS A 353 -4.25 -4.35 -37.87
N GLY A 354 -3.10 -3.80 -38.25
CA GLY A 354 -2.56 -2.55 -37.70
C GLY A 354 -1.50 -2.74 -36.60
N GLY A 355 -1.15 -3.99 -36.26
CA GLY A 355 -0.01 -4.34 -35.40
C GLY A 355 -0.17 -3.84 -33.97
N LYS A 356 0.97 -3.57 -33.31
CA LYS A 356 1.03 -3.16 -31.89
C LYS A 356 0.04 -2.07 -31.48
N ALA A 357 -0.09 -1.02 -32.29
CA ALA A 357 -0.94 0.13 -31.95
C ALA A 357 -2.42 -0.25 -31.93
N ALA A 358 -2.87 -0.98 -32.95
CA ALA A 358 -4.23 -1.54 -32.99
C ALA A 358 -4.44 -2.56 -31.88
N GLY A 359 -3.46 -3.43 -31.61
CA GLY A 359 -3.46 -4.40 -30.51
C GLY A 359 -3.81 -3.79 -29.16
N SER A 360 -3.08 -2.73 -28.78
CA SER A 360 -3.35 -2.01 -27.52
C SER A 360 -4.68 -1.26 -27.53
N GLN A 361 -5.01 -0.56 -28.63
CA GLN A 361 -6.27 0.20 -28.73
C GLN A 361 -7.51 -0.70 -28.64
N VAL A 362 -7.49 -1.89 -29.26
CA VAL A 362 -8.59 -2.84 -29.17
C VAL A 362 -8.74 -3.36 -27.74
N VAL A 363 -7.65 -3.71 -27.07
CA VAL A 363 -7.71 -4.18 -25.68
C VAL A 363 -8.18 -3.08 -24.72
N ASP A 364 -7.71 -1.85 -24.89
CA ASP A 364 -8.11 -0.70 -24.06
C ASP A 364 -9.53 -0.19 -24.40
N GLY A 365 -10.02 -0.53 -25.59
CA GLY A 365 -11.33 -0.13 -26.11
C GLY A 365 -12.49 -0.94 -25.57
N PHE A 366 -12.25 -2.17 -25.09
CA PHE A 366 -13.27 -3.04 -24.52
C PHE A 366 -14.01 -2.37 -23.35
N LYS A 367 -15.32 -2.59 -23.28
CA LYS A 367 -16.20 -2.07 -22.21
C LYS A 367 -16.71 -3.17 -21.29
N LEU A 368 -16.88 -4.38 -21.82
CA LEU A 368 -17.26 -5.58 -21.09
C LEU A 368 -16.03 -6.41 -20.75
N ILE A 369 -15.19 -6.67 -21.75
CA ILE A 369 -14.02 -7.53 -21.62
C ILE A 369 -12.95 -6.81 -20.80
N SER A 370 -12.44 -7.47 -19.75
CA SER A 370 -11.49 -6.86 -18.83
C SER A 370 -10.04 -7.07 -19.27
N ASN A 371 -9.22 -6.02 -19.25
CA ASN A 371 -7.78 -6.11 -19.53
C ASN A 371 -7.00 -6.60 -18.29
N LEU A 372 -6.65 -7.88 -18.22
CA LEU A 372 -5.77 -8.43 -17.18
C LEU A 372 -5.09 -9.75 -17.58
N ALA A 373 -4.02 -10.10 -16.87
CA ALA A 373 -3.18 -11.27 -17.17
C ALA A 373 -3.76 -12.63 -16.72
N ASN A 374 -4.95 -12.69 -16.12
CA ASN A 374 -5.57 -13.93 -15.63
C ASN A 374 -6.19 -14.77 -16.78
N VAL A 375 -6.48 -16.05 -16.53
CA VAL A 375 -7.19 -16.96 -17.45
C VAL A 375 -8.13 -17.88 -16.68
N GLY A 376 -9.15 -18.41 -17.33
CA GLY A 376 -10.13 -19.34 -16.74
C GLY A 376 -11.03 -18.71 -15.68
N ASP A 377 -11.15 -17.38 -15.65
CA ASP A 377 -12.18 -16.66 -14.88
C ASP A 377 -13.53 -16.81 -15.59
N SER A 378 -14.63 -16.72 -14.84
CA SER A 378 -15.99 -16.67 -15.40
C SER A 378 -16.23 -15.43 -16.26
N LYS A 379 -15.39 -14.39 -16.14
CA LYS A 379 -15.42 -13.19 -16.99
C LYS A 379 -14.50 -13.34 -18.19
N THR A 380 -14.86 -12.72 -19.30
CA THR A 380 -14.01 -12.64 -20.50
C THR A 380 -12.88 -11.67 -20.25
N LEU A 381 -11.65 -12.15 -20.47
CA LEU A 381 -10.42 -11.41 -20.20
C LEU A 381 -9.61 -11.27 -21.48
N ALA A 382 -9.12 -10.07 -21.74
CA ALA A 382 -8.20 -9.80 -22.83
C ALA A 382 -6.85 -9.35 -22.29
N ILE A 383 -5.80 -9.60 -23.06
CA ILE A 383 -4.51 -8.95 -22.87
C ILE A 383 -3.77 -8.91 -24.20
N HIS A 384 -2.98 -7.86 -24.41
CA HIS A 384 -2.06 -7.75 -25.53
C HIS A 384 -0.65 -8.12 -25.05
N PRO A 385 -0.20 -9.39 -25.18
CA PRO A 385 0.99 -9.87 -24.47
C PRO A 385 2.27 -9.16 -24.88
N TRP A 386 2.38 -8.71 -26.13
CA TRP A 386 3.53 -7.97 -26.65
C TRP A 386 3.83 -6.70 -25.86
N SER A 387 2.79 -5.95 -25.47
CA SER A 387 2.92 -4.69 -24.71
C SER A 387 2.73 -4.85 -23.20
N THR A 388 2.58 -6.08 -22.70
CA THR A 388 2.26 -6.33 -21.28
C THR A 388 3.07 -7.50 -20.73
N THR A 389 2.49 -8.71 -20.67
CA THR A 389 3.06 -9.89 -19.98
C THR A 389 4.41 -10.36 -20.52
N HIS A 390 4.72 -10.06 -21.78
CA HIS A 390 6.00 -10.41 -22.41
C HIS A 390 6.88 -9.18 -22.64
N GLU A 391 6.54 -7.99 -22.10
CA GLU A 391 7.34 -6.76 -22.24
C GLU A 391 8.79 -6.94 -21.74
N GLN A 392 8.99 -7.80 -20.74
CA GLN A 392 10.29 -8.15 -20.16
C GLN A 392 11.20 -9.01 -21.06
N LEU A 393 10.68 -9.56 -22.16
CA LEU A 393 11.47 -10.28 -23.16
C LEU A 393 11.97 -9.30 -24.23
N SER A 394 13.14 -9.56 -24.81
CA SER A 394 13.55 -8.87 -26.04
C SER A 394 12.56 -9.16 -27.17
N ASP A 395 12.49 -8.30 -28.18
CA ASP A 395 11.54 -8.50 -29.30
C ASP A 395 11.80 -9.82 -30.05
N GLU A 396 13.06 -10.27 -30.13
CA GLU A 396 13.44 -11.58 -30.66
C GLU A 396 12.92 -12.71 -29.76
N GLU A 397 13.10 -12.62 -28.44
CA GLU A 397 12.56 -13.60 -27.49
C GLU A 397 11.01 -13.63 -27.46
N LYS A 398 10.34 -12.49 -27.70
CA LYS A 398 8.89 -12.43 -27.88
C LYS A 398 8.46 -13.21 -29.12
N GLN A 399 9.10 -12.98 -30.26
CA GLN A 399 8.82 -13.72 -31.48
C GLN A 399 9.11 -15.23 -31.32
N ASP A 400 10.22 -15.58 -30.69
CA ASP A 400 10.59 -16.97 -30.42
C ASP A 400 9.56 -17.67 -29.52
N SER A 401 9.04 -16.96 -28.50
CA SER A 401 7.97 -17.46 -27.64
C SER A 401 6.58 -17.49 -28.30
N GLY A 402 6.46 -17.05 -29.56
CA GLY A 402 5.21 -17.03 -30.31
C GLY A 402 4.30 -15.83 -30.00
N VAL A 403 4.85 -14.77 -29.40
CA VAL A 403 4.15 -13.51 -29.17
C VAL A 403 4.54 -12.52 -30.26
N THR A 404 3.64 -12.33 -31.22
CA THR A 404 3.76 -11.31 -32.27
C THR A 404 3.18 -9.98 -31.78
N ASP A 405 3.54 -8.89 -32.45
CA ASP A 405 3.17 -7.53 -32.02
C ASP A 405 1.69 -7.20 -32.25
N ASP A 406 1.00 -7.99 -33.06
CA ASP A 406 -0.43 -7.94 -33.31
C ASP A 406 -1.26 -8.87 -32.39
N LEU A 407 -0.59 -9.72 -31.59
CA LEU A 407 -1.26 -10.78 -30.84
C LEU A 407 -2.08 -10.24 -29.67
N ILE A 408 -3.38 -10.52 -29.68
CA ILE A 408 -4.26 -10.40 -28.53
C ILE A 408 -4.62 -11.80 -28.04
N ARG A 409 -4.47 -12.04 -26.73
CA ARG A 409 -4.91 -13.26 -26.07
C ARG A 409 -6.24 -13.01 -25.37
N ILE A 410 -7.19 -13.91 -25.59
CA ILE A 410 -8.51 -13.88 -24.97
C ILE A 410 -8.72 -15.15 -24.15
N SER A 411 -9.03 -14.99 -22.87
CA SER A 411 -9.64 -16.04 -22.05
C SER A 411 -11.14 -15.78 -22.04
N VAL A 412 -11.89 -16.57 -22.80
CA VAL A 412 -13.33 -16.33 -23.01
C VAL A 412 -14.09 -16.78 -21.77
N GLY A 413 -14.96 -15.92 -21.26
CA GLY A 413 -15.76 -16.16 -20.06
C GLY A 413 -17.10 -16.83 -20.35
N ASN A 414 -18.00 -16.73 -19.37
CA ASN A 414 -19.32 -17.35 -19.37
C ASN A 414 -20.45 -16.41 -19.82
N GLU A 415 -20.10 -15.18 -20.19
CA GLU A 415 -21.06 -14.20 -20.69
C GLU A 415 -21.79 -14.69 -21.95
N HIS A 416 -22.86 -14.00 -22.32
CA HIS A 416 -23.52 -14.29 -23.58
C HIS A 416 -22.57 -13.98 -24.74
N ILE A 417 -22.44 -14.93 -25.67
CA ILE A 417 -21.47 -14.81 -26.78
C ILE A 417 -21.72 -13.56 -27.63
N ASP A 418 -22.99 -13.18 -27.84
CA ASP A 418 -23.33 -12.00 -28.63
C ASP A 418 -22.88 -10.70 -27.94
N ASP A 419 -22.87 -10.62 -26.61
CA ASP A 419 -22.39 -9.45 -25.87
C ASP A 419 -20.86 -9.35 -25.96
N ILE A 420 -20.17 -10.50 -25.90
CA ILE A 420 -18.72 -10.57 -26.12
C ILE A 420 -18.40 -10.08 -27.54
N ILE A 421 -19.09 -10.61 -28.56
CA ILE A 421 -18.91 -10.21 -29.96
C ILE A 421 -19.22 -8.72 -30.15
N ALA A 422 -20.31 -8.21 -29.57
CA ALA A 422 -20.66 -6.79 -29.65
C ALA A 422 -19.58 -5.89 -29.05
N ASP A 423 -18.93 -6.33 -27.97
CA ASP A 423 -17.82 -5.58 -27.37
C ASP A 423 -16.55 -5.61 -28.26
N PHE A 424 -16.31 -6.69 -29.01
CA PHE A 424 -15.31 -6.70 -30.08
C PHE A 424 -15.67 -5.74 -31.22
N GLU A 425 -16.90 -5.79 -31.71
CA GLU A 425 -17.34 -4.92 -32.82
C GLU A 425 -17.19 -3.44 -32.46
N GLN A 426 -17.61 -3.04 -31.26
CA GLN A 426 -17.49 -1.65 -30.83
C GLN A 426 -16.02 -1.26 -30.65
N SER A 427 -15.20 -2.15 -30.08
CA SER A 427 -13.78 -1.87 -29.86
C SER A 427 -13.02 -1.76 -31.20
N PHE A 428 -13.28 -2.67 -32.15
CA PHE A 428 -12.71 -2.59 -33.49
C PHE A 428 -13.09 -1.29 -34.20
N LYS A 429 -14.37 -0.90 -34.17
CA LYS A 429 -14.85 0.37 -34.75
C LYS A 429 -14.17 1.62 -34.16
N ALA A 430 -13.86 1.59 -32.86
CA ALA A 430 -13.19 2.68 -32.17
C ALA A 430 -11.66 2.71 -32.39
N SER A 431 -11.07 1.59 -32.79
CA SER A 431 -9.62 1.42 -32.99
C SER A 431 -9.15 1.76 -34.41
N GLU A 432 -7.86 1.99 -34.57
CA GLU A 432 -7.23 2.16 -35.88
C GLU A 432 -7.31 0.92 -36.79
N ALA A 433 -7.70 -0.25 -36.24
CA ALA A 433 -8.00 -1.45 -37.03
C ALA A 433 -9.16 -1.25 -38.02
N ALA A 434 -10.00 -0.23 -37.83
CA ALA A 434 -11.11 0.13 -38.73
C ALA A 434 -10.73 1.08 -39.88
N LYS A 435 -9.48 1.56 -39.94
CA LYS A 435 -9.04 2.44 -41.03
C LYS A 435 -8.43 1.60 -42.17
N PRO A 436 -8.97 1.65 -43.40
CA PRO A 436 -8.34 0.98 -44.53
C PRO A 436 -6.95 1.60 -44.79
N GLU A 437 -5.94 0.75 -45.01
CA GLU A 437 -4.58 1.18 -45.32
C GLU A 437 -4.55 2.02 -46.61
N ALA A 438 -4.43 3.34 -46.45
CA ALA A 438 -4.05 4.24 -47.54
C ALA A 438 -2.52 4.29 -47.61
N GLY A 439 -1.98 3.96 -48.79
CA GLY A 439 -0.55 3.84 -49.07
C GLY A 439 0.26 5.07 -48.67
N LYS A 440 1.46 4.80 -48.15
CA LYS A 440 2.47 5.82 -47.84
C LYS A 440 3.18 6.27 -49.12
N GLU A 441 2.85 7.45 -49.62
CA GLU A 441 3.78 8.30 -50.39
C GLU A 441 3.55 9.78 -50.07
N GLY A 442 4.67 10.50 -49.85
CA GLY A 442 4.85 11.87 -50.33
C GLY A 442 4.23 13.07 -49.60
N GLN A 443 5.12 13.86 -48.98
CA GLN A 443 5.21 15.33 -49.06
C GLN A 443 4.20 16.28 -48.37
N GLU A 444 4.82 17.14 -47.54
CA GLU A 444 4.64 18.59 -47.33
C GLU A 444 3.29 19.33 -47.48
N LYS A 445 2.97 20.02 -46.36
CA LYS A 445 2.52 21.43 -46.17
C LYS A 445 1.13 21.93 -46.63
N ASN A 446 0.58 22.68 -45.66
CA ASN A 446 -0.32 23.84 -45.72
C ASN A 446 -1.83 23.64 -45.90
N GLY A 447 -2.60 24.33 -45.05
CA GLY A 447 -3.93 24.84 -45.40
C GLY A 447 -5.07 24.57 -44.42
N GLU A 448 -5.28 25.51 -43.50
CA GLU A 448 -6.59 26.06 -43.06
C GLU A 448 -7.75 25.14 -42.60
N LEU A 449 -8.11 25.34 -41.32
CA LEU A 449 -9.38 24.99 -40.69
C LEU A 449 -10.54 25.85 -41.20
N LYS A 450 -11.66 25.23 -41.63
CA LYS A 450 -13.04 25.76 -41.44
C LYS A 450 -14.13 24.68 -41.43
N GLY A 451 -14.96 24.71 -40.37
CA GLY A 451 -16.36 24.21 -40.32
C GLY A 451 -16.51 22.71 -39.96
N ALA A 452 -17.40 22.26 -39.07
CA ALA A 452 -18.53 22.90 -38.41
C ALA A 452 -18.90 22.13 -37.12
N VAL A 453 -19.35 22.88 -36.11
CA VAL A 453 -19.97 22.37 -34.87
C VAL A 453 -21.50 22.43 -35.02
N LYS A 454 -22.17 21.31 -34.74
CA LYS A 454 -23.57 21.13 -34.26
C LYS A 454 -23.65 19.71 -33.70
N GLU A 455 -24.26 19.34 -32.58
CA GLU A 455 -24.98 19.97 -31.48
C GLU A 455 -25.06 18.86 -30.40
N VAL A 456 -24.62 19.09 -29.16
CA VAL A 456 -25.00 18.25 -28.01
C VAL A 456 -25.36 19.19 -26.85
N LYS A 457 -26.67 19.31 -26.59
CA LYS A 457 -27.27 19.77 -25.33
C LYS A 457 -27.57 18.52 -24.49
N ALA A 458 -27.55 18.46 -23.17
CA ALA A 458 -27.12 19.34 -22.08
C ALA A 458 -27.24 18.50 -20.79
N PHE A 459 -26.27 18.60 -19.87
CA PHE A 459 -26.50 18.54 -18.42
C PHE A 459 -25.33 19.27 -17.75
N GLN A 460 -25.53 20.54 -17.43
CA GLN A 460 -24.66 21.37 -16.59
C GLN A 460 -25.43 21.75 -15.32
N PRO A 461 -24.84 21.63 -14.11
CA PRO A 461 -25.27 22.41 -12.96
C PRO A 461 -24.68 23.83 -13.03
N GLN A 462 -25.49 24.80 -12.64
CA GLN A 462 -25.26 26.23 -12.68
C GLN A 462 -23.98 26.68 -11.94
N PHE A 463 -22.99 27.16 -12.69
CA PHE A 463 -21.96 28.12 -12.24
C PHE A 463 -21.50 28.91 -13.47
N GLN A 464 -22.31 29.88 -13.95
CA GLN A 464 -21.93 30.70 -15.10
C GLN A 464 -22.27 32.20 -15.01
N ASP A 465 -22.59 32.72 -13.84
CA ASP A 465 -22.68 34.17 -13.64
C ASP A 465 -21.46 34.64 -12.82
N GLU A 466 -20.33 34.85 -13.50
CA GLU A 466 -19.19 35.75 -13.13
C GLU A 466 -17.94 35.51 -14.03
N LEU A 467 -18.15 35.28 -15.34
CA LEU A 467 -17.06 35.16 -16.34
C LEU A 467 -16.99 36.40 -17.23
N GLN A 468 -16.70 37.55 -16.63
CA GLN A 468 -16.07 38.67 -17.31
C GLN A 468 -15.00 39.23 -16.37
N ILE A 469 -13.86 39.64 -16.95
CA ILE A 469 -12.62 40.11 -16.31
C ILE A 469 -11.62 38.98 -16.02
N PHE A 470 -10.94 38.44 -17.05
CA PHE A 470 -9.53 38.01 -16.95
C PHE A 470 -8.93 37.93 -18.37
N SER A 471 -8.78 39.09 -19.01
CA SER A 471 -7.72 39.28 -20.00
C SER A 471 -6.46 39.65 -19.23
N CYS A 472 -5.38 38.89 -19.39
CA CYS A 472 -4.08 39.17 -18.81
C CYS A 472 -3.37 40.28 -19.61
N PRO A 473 -2.98 41.42 -19.00
CA PRO A 473 -1.83 42.18 -19.45
C PRO A 473 -0.65 41.91 -18.50
N SER A 474 0.50 41.67 -19.12
CA SER A 474 1.80 41.74 -18.46
C SER A 474 1.99 43.06 -17.71
N SER A 475 2.76 42.98 -16.61
CA SER A 475 3.36 44.08 -15.83
C SER A 475 2.41 44.98 -15.02
N THR A 476 2.24 44.67 -13.73
CA THR A 476 2.51 45.56 -12.55
C THR A 476 1.81 44.98 -11.31
N LEU A 477 2.51 44.17 -10.51
CA LEU A 477 2.02 43.71 -9.21
C LEU A 477 2.31 44.79 -8.16
N THR A 478 1.35 45.67 -7.86
CA THR A 478 1.56 46.91 -7.08
C THR A 478 0.80 46.98 -5.74
N SER A 479 0.74 45.91 -4.96
CA SER A 479 0.56 46.11 -3.50
C SER A 479 1.41 45.13 -2.70
N ASP A 480 2.32 45.69 -1.89
CA ASP A 480 3.46 44.95 -1.34
C ASP A 480 3.06 43.84 -0.35
N MET A 481 1.87 43.88 0.27
CA MET A 481 1.52 43.02 1.42
C MET A 481 0.03 42.58 1.50
N ALA A 482 -0.79 42.73 0.47
CA ALA A 482 -2.26 42.55 0.58
C ALA A 482 -2.72 41.22 1.21
N HIS A 483 -2.11 40.10 0.83
CA HIS A 483 -2.38 38.79 1.44
C HIS A 483 -2.03 38.72 2.95
N VAL A 484 -0.94 39.35 3.40
CA VAL A 484 -0.55 39.38 4.83
C VAL A 484 -1.53 40.21 5.65
N GLU A 485 -1.92 41.37 5.14
CA GLU A 485 -2.85 42.29 5.80
C GLU A 485 -4.24 41.66 5.92
N ARG A 486 -4.79 41.19 4.80
CA ARG A 486 -6.09 40.52 4.78
C ARG A 486 -6.11 39.23 5.62
N GLY A 487 -5.01 38.48 5.59
CA GLY A 487 -4.84 37.29 6.45
C GLY A 487 -4.94 37.64 7.93
N ARG A 488 -4.26 38.70 8.38
CA ARG A 488 -4.35 39.20 9.77
C ARG A 488 -5.74 39.67 10.14
N GLU A 489 -6.43 40.39 9.25
CA GLU A 489 -7.79 40.84 9.50
C GLU A 489 -8.74 39.66 9.72
N ILE A 490 -8.58 38.59 8.93
CA ILE A 490 -9.40 37.38 9.05
C ILE A 490 -9.03 36.59 10.31
N SER A 491 -7.75 36.51 10.67
CA SER A 491 -7.27 35.70 11.81
C SER A 491 -7.70 36.21 13.18
N ILE A 492 -8.22 37.43 13.28
CA ILE A 492 -8.79 37.94 14.53
C ILE A 492 -9.97 37.03 14.93
N PRO A 493 -9.91 36.35 16.10
CA PRO A 493 -10.96 35.44 16.53
C PRO A 493 -12.29 36.19 16.77
N PRO A 494 -13.43 35.48 16.85
CA PRO A 494 -14.66 36.08 17.32
C PRO A 494 -14.48 36.65 18.75
N PRO A 495 -15.29 37.64 19.16
CA PRO A 495 -15.33 38.08 20.55
C PRO A 495 -15.53 36.88 21.49
N ARG A 496 -14.92 36.90 22.69
CA ARG A 496 -15.02 35.76 23.62
C ARG A 496 -16.49 35.45 23.94
N GLY A 497 -16.84 34.17 23.90
CA GLY A 497 -18.21 33.69 24.09
C GLY A 497 -19.08 33.72 22.83
N GLN A 498 -18.58 34.26 21.71
CA GLN A 498 -19.22 34.15 20.40
C GLN A 498 -18.68 32.94 19.63
N PRO A 499 -19.48 32.35 18.72
CA PRO A 499 -19.08 31.15 18.01
C PRO A 499 -17.97 31.41 16.98
N TYR A 500 -17.03 30.46 16.89
CA TYR A 500 -15.99 30.39 15.87
C TYR A 500 -16.56 29.93 14.53
N SER A 501 -17.58 29.08 14.57
CA SER A 501 -18.33 28.64 13.39
C SER A 501 -19.82 28.90 13.58
N ILE A 502 -20.44 29.47 12.56
CA ILE A 502 -21.87 29.81 12.54
C ILE A 502 -22.63 28.81 11.67
N THR A 503 -23.86 28.51 12.07
CA THR A 503 -24.77 27.65 11.28
C THR A 503 -25.46 28.47 10.19
N LEU A 504 -25.57 27.90 8.99
CA LEU A 504 -26.35 28.50 7.90
C LEU A 504 -27.85 28.25 8.11
N PRO A 505 -28.70 29.30 8.17
CA PRO A 505 -30.15 29.14 8.27
C PRO A 505 -30.72 28.26 7.15
N GLY A 506 -31.66 27.38 7.49
CA GLY A 506 -32.33 26.50 6.52
C GLY A 506 -31.47 25.36 5.93
N SER A 507 -30.21 25.21 6.37
CA SER A 507 -29.29 24.20 5.82
C SER A 507 -29.39 22.81 6.46
N LYS A 508 -30.19 22.66 7.53
CA LYS A 508 -30.38 21.38 8.23
C LYS A 508 -31.06 20.38 7.31
N LYS A 509 -30.54 19.15 7.25
CA LYS A 509 -31.16 18.00 6.56
C LYS A 509 -31.46 16.89 7.56
N GLU A 510 -32.35 15.97 7.20
CA GLU A 510 -32.55 14.74 7.97
C GLU A 510 -31.24 13.94 8.05
N GLY A 511 -30.92 13.43 9.25
CA GLY A 511 -29.66 12.73 9.51
C GLY A 511 -28.39 13.57 9.42
N ARG A 512 -28.50 14.91 9.36
CA ARG A 512 -27.35 15.83 9.35
C ARG A 512 -27.57 17.07 10.22
N THR A 513 -26.48 17.61 10.77
CA THR A 513 -26.52 18.94 11.41
C THR A 513 -26.77 20.04 10.37
N PRO A 514 -27.10 21.27 10.79
CA PRO A 514 -26.90 22.44 9.93
C PRO A 514 -25.47 22.51 9.39
N VAL A 515 -25.29 23.21 8.27
CA VAL A 515 -23.97 23.51 7.70
C VAL A 515 -23.31 24.59 8.54
N TYR A 516 -22.05 24.35 8.92
CA TYR A 516 -21.20 25.28 9.65
C TYR A 516 -20.21 25.97 8.71
N ARG A 517 -20.04 27.29 8.89
CA ARG A 517 -19.03 28.11 8.21
C ARG A 517 -18.25 28.95 9.21
N HIS A 518 -17.07 29.41 8.79
CA HIS A 518 -16.28 30.39 9.54
C HIS A 518 -17.12 31.65 9.86
N HIS A 519 -17.01 32.19 11.07
CA HIS A 519 -17.86 33.29 11.55
C HIS A 519 -17.84 34.57 10.67
N LYS A 520 -16.74 34.83 9.95
CA LYS A 520 -16.60 35.95 9.00
C LYS A 520 -17.06 35.66 7.57
N PHE A 521 -17.29 34.39 7.21
CA PHE A 521 -17.53 33.94 5.84
C PHE A 521 -18.90 33.26 5.72
N LYS A 522 -19.94 33.99 6.13
CA LYS A 522 -21.33 33.50 6.10
C LYS A 522 -21.86 33.41 4.66
N ASP A 523 -21.52 34.39 3.82
CA ASP A 523 -22.12 34.58 2.49
C ASP A 523 -21.34 33.88 1.35
N GLY A 524 -20.13 33.37 1.62
CA GLY A 524 -19.31 32.68 0.61
C GLY A 524 -17.97 32.23 1.16
N LEU A 525 -17.32 31.29 0.45
CA LEU A 525 -16.04 30.71 0.86
C LEU A 525 -14.85 31.49 0.28
N LEU A 526 -13.82 31.68 1.09
CA LEU A 526 -12.56 32.31 0.66
C LEU A 526 -11.91 31.48 -0.45
N ARG A 527 -11.55 32.10 -1.57
CA ARG A 527 -10.80 31.47 -2.68
C ARG A 527 -9.31 31.80 -2.64
N SER A 528 -8.99 33.08 -2.49
CA SER A 528 -7.63 33.57 -2.30
C SER A 528 -7.62 34.82 -1.43
N LEU A 529 -6.56 35.00 -0.63
CA LEU A 529 -6.30 36.26 0.06
C LEU A 529 -5.87 37.37 -0.91
N ASP A 530 -5.21 37.02 -2.01
CA ASP A 530 -4.82 37.94 -3.08
C ASP A 530 -5.47 37.50 -4.40
N PRO A 531 -6.42 38.28 -4.96
CA PRO A 531 -7.11 37.90 -6.19
C PRO A 531 -6.18 37.79 -7.40
N ASN A 532 -4.97 38.36 -7.35
CA ASN A 532 -3.97 38.25 -8.43
C ASN A 532 -3.12 36.98 -8.32
N VAL A 533 -3.23 36.23 -7.22
CA VAL A 533 -2.52 34.97 -7.02
C VAL A 533 -3.49 33.84 -7.32
N ALA A 534 -3.30 33.20 -8.47
CA ALA A 534 -4.16 32.11 -8.95
C ALA A 534 -3.48 30.74 -8.81
N THR A 535 -2.15 30.70 -8.69
CA THR A 535 -1.36 29.48 -8.60
C THR A 535 -0.30 29.51 -7.50
N ALA A 536 0.12 28.33 -7.05
CA ALA A 536 1.30 28.19 -6.19
C ALA A 536 2.59 28.73 -6.83
N HIS A 537 2.66 28.84 -8.17
CA HIS A 537 3.75 29.51 -8.86
C HIS A 537 3.72 31.01 -8.59
N ASP A 538 2.56 31.65 -8.74
CA ASP A 538 2.36 33.07 -8.45
C ASP A 538 2.66 33.41 -6.99
N MET A 539 2.29 32.52 -6.05
CA MET A 539 2.61 32.66 -4.62
C MET A 539 4.13 32.85 -4.40
N PHE A 540 4.96 32.04 -5.08
CA PHE A 540 6.41 32.12 -4.93
C PHE A 540 7.01 33.26 -5.74
N GLU A 541 6.68 33.38 -7.04
CA GLU A 541 7.26 34.40 -7.92
C GLU A 541 6.95 35.81 -7.44
N GLY A 542 5.70 36.07 -7.03
CA GLY A 542 5.30 37.35 -6.45
C GLY A 542 6.09 37.68 -5.18
N THR A 543 6.40 36.69 -4.36
CA THR A 543 7.20 36.89 -3.14
C THR A 543 8.69 37.03 -3.42
N ALA A 544 9.25 36.25 -4.35
CA ALA A 544 10.66 36.33 -4.73
C ALA A 544 11.00 37.69 -5.33
N ASN A 545 10.09 38.27 -6.12
CA ASN A 545 10.24 39.61 -6.67
C ASN A 545 10.16 40.71 -5.59
N ARG A 546 9.35 40.53 -4.54
CA ARG A 546 9.22 41.48 -3.42
C ARG A 546 10.38 41.41 -2.43
N TYR A 547 10.85 40.20 -2.13
CA TYR A 547 11.88 39.95 -1.11
C TYR A 547 13.09 39.19 -1.65
N PRO A 548 13.74 39.65 -2.73
CA PRO A 548 14.78 38.90 -3.42
C PRO A 548 15.99 38.55 -2.55
N LYS A 549 16.24 39.36 -1.51
CA LYS A 549 17.39 39.23 -0.58
C LYS A 549 17.04 38.59 0.76
N ASN A 550 15.78 38.25 1.00
CA ASN A 550 15.42 37.51 2.20
C ASN A 550 15.96 36.09 2.12
N ARG A 551 16.29 35.52 3.29
CA ARG A 551 16.58 34.09 3.42
C ARG A 551 15.36 33.30 2.97
N CYS A 552 15.56 32.35 2.08
CA CYS A 552 14.52 31.49 1.55
C CYS A 552 14.69 30.06 2.07
N LEU A 553 15.74 29.36 1.65
CA LEU A 553 15.99 27.96 1.99
C LEU A 553 17.35 27.82 2.65
N GLY A 554 17.43 27.10 3.77
CA GLY A 554 18.69 26.88 4.48
C GLY A 554 18.89 25.46 4.97
N TRP A 555 20.13 25.00 4.99
CA TRP A 555 20.51 23.65 5.40
C TRP A 555 21.80 23.69 6.22
N ARG A 556 22.11 22.59 6.92
CA ARG A 556 23.39 22.44 7.61
C ARG A 556 24.31 21.54 6.79
N PRO A 557 25.52 21.98 6.40
CA PRO A 557 26.47 21.12 5.73
C PRO A 557 27.03 20.08 6.70
N TYR A 558 27.22 18.85 6.21
CA TYR A 558 27.95 17.82 6.95
C TYR A 558 29.45 18.10 6.87
N ILE A 559 30.12 18.12 8.03
CA ILE A 559 31.56 18.33 8.15
C ILE A 559 32.20 16.96 8.40
N ALA A 560 32.83 16.39 7.37
CA ALA A 560 33.34 15.03 7.39
C ALA A 560 34.49 14.85 8.41
N GLU A 561 35.32 15.87 8.61
CA GLU A 561 36.47 15.85 9.50
C GLU A 561 36.06 15.69 10.97
N THR A 562 34.99 16.40 11.37
CA THR A 562 34.50 16.42 12.75
C THR A 562 33.31 15.48 12.97
N LYS A 563 32.80 14.85 11.90
CA LYS A 563 31.58 14.02 11.88
C LYS A 563 30.39 14.74 12.52
N SER A 564 30.28 16.04 12.25
CA SER A 564 29.26 16.90 12.85
C SER A 564 28.62 17.81 11.79
N TRP A 565 27.57 18.52 12.19
CA TRP A 565 26.83 19.41 11.31
C TRP A 565 27.21 20.86 11.54
N GLY A 566 27.55 21.56 10.46
CA GLY A 566 27.89 22.98 10.46
C GLY A 566 26.73 23.91 10.84
N LYS A 567 26.96 25.22 10.72
CA LYS A 567 25.89 26.22 10.88
C LYS A 567 24.95 26.20 9.67
N TYR A 568 23.75 26.74 9.83
CA TYR A 568 22.84 26.92 8.69
C TYR A 568 23.45 27.85 7.64
N GLU A 569 23.58 27.34 6.43
CA GLU A 569 23.82 28.09 5.21
C GLU A 569 22.48 28.42 4.54
N TRP A 570 22.42 29.52 3.81
CA TRP A 570 21.15 30.07 3.30
C TRP A 570 21.26 30.50 1.84
N MET A 571 20.25 30.15 1.05
CA MET A 571 19.96 30.78 -0.23
C MET A 571 18.94 31.91 -0.06
N ASP A 572 19.13 33.00 -0.78
CA ASP A 572 18.13 34.07 -0.89
C ASP A 572 17.05 33.73 -1.93
N TYR A 573 15.89 34.41 -1.86
CA TYR A 573 14.77 34.16 -2.77
C TYR A 573 15.16 34.34 -4.25
N ALA A 574 15.98 35.34 -4.59
CA ALA A 574 16.43 35.56 -5.97
C ALA A 574 17.29 34.39 -6.47
N THR A 575 18.15 33.84 -5.61
CA THR A 575 18.93 32.64 -5.95
C THR A 575 18.04 31.45 -6.18
N VAL A 576 17.07 31.20 -5.30
CA VAL A 576 16.12 30.08 -5.44
C VAL A 576 15.26 30.25 -6.70
N GLN A 577 14.79 31.46 -6.99
CA GLN A 577 14.02 31.77 -8.21
C GLN A 577 14.81 31.44 -9.48
N ARG A 578 16.08 31.88 -9.56
CA ARG A 578 16.96 31.55 -10.69
C ARG A 578 17.23 30.05 -10.80
N ARG A 579 17.49 29.37 -9.68
CA ARG A 579 17.69 27.91 -9.65
C ARG A 579 16.46 27.15 -10.12
N ARG A 580 15.27 27.54 -9.67
CA ARG A 580 13.98 26.97 -10.14
C ARG A 580 13.78 27.14 -11.64
N ALA A 581 14.06 28.33 -12.17
CA ALA A 581 13.97 28.60 -13.61
C ALA A 581 14.94 27.70 -14.41
N ASN A 582 16.21 27.65 -13.97
CA ASN A 582 17.23 26.83 -14.61
C ASN A 582 16.88 25.33 -14.56
N LEU A 583 16.49 24.81 -13.38
CA LEU A 583 16.10 23.42 -13.26
C LEU A 583 14.88 23.10 -14.12
N GLY A 584 13.86 23.96 -14.14
CA GLY A 584 12.66 23.77 -14.96
C GLY A 584 12.98 23.60 -16.44
N VAL A 585 13.81 24.49 -17.00
CA VAL A 585 14.26 24.40 -18.40
C VAL A 585 15.13 23.15 -18.62
N GLY A 586 16.04 22.85 -17.69
CA GLY A 586 16.89 21.67 -17.74
C GLY A 586 16.09 20.36 -17.75
N LEU A 587 15.09 20.24 -16.86
CA LEU A 587 14.20 19.09 -16.77
C LEU A 587 13.45 18.87 -18.08
N VAL A 588 12.92 19.94 -18.69
CA VAL A 588 12.23 19.85 -20.00
C VAL A 588 13.20 19.36 -21.07
N SER A 589 14.42 19.91 -21.13
CA SER A 589 15.43 19.52 -22.12
C SER A 589 15.81 18.05 -22.00
N ILE A 590 16.23 17.61 -20.81
CA ILE A 590 16.74 16.24 -20.63
C ILE A 590 15.66 15.18 -20.81
N ASN A 591 14.40 15.47 -20.44
CA ASN A 591 13.30 14.54 -20.66
C ASN A 591 12.97 14.44 -22.16
N LYS A 592 13.00 15.55 -22.90
CA LYS A 592 12.86 15.55 -24.36
C LYS A 592 14.00 14.76 -25.02
N ASP A 593 15.24 14.96 -24.58
CA ASP A 593 16.43 14.22 -25.04
C ASP A 593 16.41 12.74 -24.65
N ALA A 594 15.60 12.36 -23.65
CA ALA A 594 15.34 10.99 -23.24
C ALA A 594 14.11 10.37 -23.94
N GLY A 595 13.46 11.11 -24.84
CA GLY A 595 12.36 10.61 -25.66
C GLY A 595 10.95 10.79 -25.07
N VAL A 596 10.79 11.60 -24.01
CA VAL A 596 9.47 11.98 -23.47
C VAL A 596 8.79 12.93 -24.45
N LYS A 597 7.58 12.58 -24.92
CA LYS A 597 6.87 13.32 -25.97
C LYS A 597 5.70 14.15 -25.42
N GLU A 598 5.23 13.80 -24.23
CA GLU A 598 4.13 14.44 -23.55
C GLU A 598 4.49 15.88 -23.18
N SER A 599 3.56 16.81 -23.36
CA SER A 599 3.73 18.20 -22.93
C SER A 599 3.54 18.39 -21.42
N LYS A 600 2.89 17.42 -20.76
CA LYS A 600 2.73 17.35 -19.30
C LYS A 600 3.04 15.92 -18.83
N TYR A 601 3.95 15.79 -17.87
CA TYR A 601 4.36 14.51 -17.29
C TYR A 601 4.73 14.70 -15.82
N GLY A 602 4.68 13.61 -15.06
CA GLY A 602 5.05 13.62 -13.65
C GLY A 602 6.56 13.58 -13.44
N ILE A 603 7.04 14.23 -12.39
CA ILE A 603 8.39 14.05 -11.85
C ILE A 603 8.24 13.48 -10.45
N GLY A 604 9.01 12.43 -10.12
CA GLY A 604 9.10 11.93 -8.75
C GLY A 604 10.32 12.48 -8.01
N ILE A 605 10.20 12.75 -6.72
CA ILE A 605 11.34 13.06 -5.83
C ILE A 605 11.41 12.01 -4.72
N TRP A 606 12.50 11.26 -4.63
CA TRP A 606 12.78 10.31 -3.57
C TRP A 606 14.00 10.73 -2.74
N CYS A 607 13.80 11.62 -1.76
CA CYS A 607 14.84 11.98 -0.80
C CYS A 607 14.25 12.59 0.49
N GLN A 608 15.08 12.66 1.54
CA GLN A 608 14.76 13.37 2.78
C GLN A 608 14.47 14.85 2.55
N ASN A 609 13.89 15.53 3.55
CA ASN A 609 13.65 16.97 3.47
C ASN A 609 14.96 17.74 3.27
N ARG A 610 15.02 18.54 2.20
CA ARG A 610 16.17 19.35 1.82
C ARG A 610 15.77 20.44 0.83
N PRO A 611 16.56 21.50 0.64
CA PRO A 611 16.21 22.63 -0.22
C PRO A 611 15.75 22.27 -1.63
N GLU A 612 16.30 21.22 -2.22
CA GLU A 612 16.02 20.74 -3.59
C GLU A 612 14.56 20.30 -3.79
N TRP A 613 13.84 19.97 -2.71
CA TRP A 613 12.40 19.70 -2.76
C TRP A 613 11.59 20.90 -3.26
N GLN A 614 11.97 22.11 -2.87
CA GLN A 614 11.31 23.34 -3.31
C GLN A 614 11.63 23.72 -4.76
N ILE A 615 12.28 22.81 -5.46
CA ILE A 615 12.67 22.93 -6.85
C ILE A 615 12.01 21.79 -7.70
N SER A 616 11.23 20.83 -7.15
CA SER A 616 10.56 19.74 -7.92
C SER A 616 9.31 19.04 -7.26
N VAL A 617 8.81 17.88 -7.77
CA VAL A 617 7.52 17.19 -7.37
C VAL A 617 7.70 15.78 -6.73
N SER A 618 6.86 15.39 -5.75
CA SER A 618 7.15 14.43 -4.65
C SER A 618 6.91 12.91 -4.84
N LEU A 619 7.82 12.07 -4.32
CA LEU A 619 7.63 10.68 -3.84
C LEU A 619 7.99 10.59 -2.34
N TYR A 620 7.55 9.54 -1.64
CA TYR A 620 7.93 9.36 -0.23
C TYR A 620 9.28 8.68 -0.09
N ASP A 621 10.12 9.22 0.80
CA ASP A 621 11.47 8.69 1.08
C ASP A 621 11.48 7.32 1.75
N THR A 622 10.40 7.01 2.45
CA THR A 622 10.25 5.89 3.37
C THR A 622 9.35 4.77 2.85
N LEU A 623 8.98 4.83 1.56
CA LEU A 623 8.21 3.76 0.94
C LEU A 623 9.14 2.65 0.45
N GLY A 624 8.80 1.40 0.79
CA GLY A 624 9.55 0.24 0.36
C GLY A 624 9.54 0.08 -1.17
N PRO A 625 10.48 -0.69 -1.74
CA PRO A 625 10.66 -0.81 -3.20
C PRO A 625 9.39 -1.18 -3.99
N SER A 626 8.50 -1.98 -3.42
CA SER A 626 7.22 -2.37 -4.02
C SER A 626 6.25 -1.19 -4.18
N THR A 627 6.23 -0.31 -3.19
CA THR A 627 5.37 0.88 -3.23
C THR A 627 5.96 1.93 -4.15
N THR A 628 7.29 2.08 -4.17
CA THR A 628 7.97 2.93 -5.15
C THR A 628 7.70 2.48 -6.57
N GLU A 629 7.80 1.18 -6.85
CA GLU A 629 7.47 0.61 -8.16
C GLU A 629 6.02 0.91 -8.56
N TYR A 630 5.07 0.68 -7.65
CA TYR A 630 3.67 1.00 -7.89
C TYR A 630 3.48 2.49 -8.23
N ILE A 631 4.06 3.41 -7.45
CA ILE A 631 3.87 4.86 -7.68
C ILE A 631 4.50 5.31 -9.00
N VAL A 632 5.73 4.86 -9.31
CA VAL A 632 6.42 5.21 -10.56
C VAL A 632 5.60 4.76 -11.77
N ASN A 633 5.03 3.55 -11.73
CA ASN A 633 4.19 3.04 -12.80
C ASN A 633 2.82 3.74 -12.85
N HIS A 634 2.15 3.89 -11.70
CA HIS A 634 0.81 4.48 -11.60
C HIS A 634 0.79 5.95 -12.03
N ALA A 635 1.77 6.74 -11.61
CA ALA A 635 1.95 8.13 -12.06
C ALA A 635 2.71 8.25 -13.39
N SER A 636 3.12 7.11 -13.99
CA SER A 636 3.82 7.04 -15.27
C SER A 636 5.04 7.96 -15.34
N LEU A 637 5.89 7.93 -14.31
CA LEU A 637 6.98 8.91 -14.14
C LEU A 637 8.13 8.61 -15.12
N PRO A 638 8.48 9.54 -16.04
CA PRO A 638 9.68 9.42 -16.87
C PRO A 638 10.97 9.75 -16.12
N CYS A 639 10.88 10.52 -15.05
CA CYS A 639 12.03 11.03 -14.32
C CYS A 639 11.83 10.92 -12.82
N VAL A 640 12.87 10.43 -12.12
CA VAL A 640 12.94 10.39 -10.67
C VAL A 640 14.19 11.12 -10.18
N ILE A 641 13.99 12.20 -9.44
CA ILE A 641 15.00 12.90 -8.66
C ILE A 641 15.15 12.14 -7.35
N THR A 642 16.37 11.84 -6.91
CA THR A 642 16.57 10.96 -5.77
C THR A 642 17.89 11.19 -5.05
N SER A 643 17.97 10.81 -3.78
CA SER A 643 19.26 10.69 -3.08
C SER A 643 20.07 9.51 -3.62
N LEU A 644 21.40 9.64 -3.58
CA LEU A 644 22.37 8.67 -4.11
C LEU A 644 22.11 7.21 -3.66
N PRO A 645 21.78 6.92 -2.37
CA PRO A 645 21.55 5.55 -1.92
C PRO A 645 20.38 4.83 -2.61
N HIS A 646 19.44 5.55 -3.20
CA HIS A 646 18.26 4.98 -3.85
C HIS A 646 18.49 4.68 -5.34
N ILE A 647 19.56 5.22 -5.95
CA ILE A 647 19.88 4.99 -7.38
C ILE A 647 20.04 3.49 -7.68
N PRO A 648 20.82 2.70 -6.91
CA PRO A 648 20.92 1.26 -7.14
C PRO A 648 19.57 0.53 -7.05
N THR A 649 18.69 0.97 -6.15
CA THR A 649 17.33 0.42 -6.02
C THR A 649 16.52 0.72 -7.28
N LEU A 650 16.53 1.96 -7.78
CA LEU A 650 15.84 2.32 -9.03
C LEU A 650 16.38 1.57 -10.23
N LEU A 651 17.71 1.40 -10.34
CA LEU A 651 18.31 0.59 -11.42
C LEU A 651 17.90 -0.88 -11.31
N LYS A 652 17.89 -1.46 -10.11
CA LYS A 652 17.39 -2.83 -9.91
C LYS A 652 15.90 -2.96 -10.26
N LEU A 653 15.10 -1.92 -10.00
CA LEU A 653 13.68 -1.88 -10.35
C LEU A 653 13.43 -1.59 -11.83
N LYS A 654 14.38 -0.95 -12.53
CA LYS A 654 14.22 -0.43 -13.90
C LYS A 654 13.59 -1.41 -14.92
N PRO A 655 13.87 -2.73 -14.90
CA PRO A 655 13.19 -3.68 -15.79
C PRO A 655 11.66 -3.71 -15.62
N ARG A 656 11.15 -3.27 -14.47
CA ARG A 656 9.72 -3.16 -14.13
C ARG A 656 9.21 -1.71 -14.11
N LEU A 657 10.04 -0.75 -14.52
CA LEU A 657 9.74 0.69 -14.62
C LEU A 657 9.90 1.15 -16.08
N PRO A 658 8.96 0.81 -16.98
CA PRO A 658 9.11 1.06 -18.42
C PRO A 658 9.16 2.55 -18.76
N THR A 659 8.46 3.39 -18.00
CA THR A 659 8.42 4.84 -18.19
C THR A 659 9.69 5.53 -17.74
N LEU A 660 10.39 5.02 -16.71
CA LEU A 660 11.58 5.68 -16.15
C LEU A 660 12.71 5.74 -17.19
N LYS A 661 13.08 6.94 -17.62
CA LYS A 661 14.17 7.22 -18.56
C LYS A 661 15.30 8.02 -17.95
N VAL A 662 15.00 8.82 -16.92
CA VAL A 662 15.94 9.76 -16.31
C VAL A 662 15.98 9.57 -14.81
N ILE A 663 17.18 9.50 -14.24
CA ILE A 663 17.42 9.57 -12.80
C ILE A 663 18.29 10.79 -12.52
N ILE A 664 17.92 11.60 -11.52
CA ILE A 664 18.69 12.79 -11.14
C ILE A 664 19.13 12.62 -9.68
N SER A 665 20.43 12.65 -9.43
CA SER A 665 20.96 12.61 -8.07
C SER A 665 20.96 14.00 -7.44
N VAL A 666 20.38 14.13 -6.25
CA VAL A 666 20.52 15.34 -5.40
C VAL A 666 21.82 15.37 -4.60
N ASP A 667 22.56 14.26 -4.61
CA ASP A 667 23.88 14.17 -3.98
C ASP A 667 24.98 14.21 -5.05
N PRO A 668 26.16 14.81 -4.76
CA PRO A 668 27.26 14.86 -5.72
C PRO A 668 27.66 13.47 -6.23
N LEU A 669 27.78 13.36 -7.55
CA LEU A 669 28.22 12.13 -8.24
C LEU A 669 29.70 12.16 -8.65
N ASP A 670 30.34 13.32 -8.53
CA ASP A 670 31.74 13.53 -8.85
C ASP A 670 32.38 14.42 -7.77
N ASN A 671 33.56 14.04 -7.31
CA ASN A 671 34.34 14.78 -6.32
C ASN A 671 35.73 15.18 -6.86
N GLY A 672 35.86 15.38 -8.18
CA GLY A 672 37.13 15.64 -8.84
C GLY A 672 37.93 14.35 -9.09
N ASP A 673 37.22 13.24 -9.28
CA ASP A 673 37.82 11.94 -9.57
C ASP A 673 38.42 11.93 -11.00
N ARG A 674 39.34 11.01 -11.27
CA ARG A 674 39.90 10.86 -12.63
C ARG A 674 38.79 10.49 -13.61
N GLU A 675 38.86 11.03 -14.82
CA GLU A 675 37.90 10.75 -15.91
C GLU A 675 37.74 9.23 -16.12
N GLY A 676 36.49 8.75 -16.12
CA GLY A 676 36.16 7.33 -16.20
C GLY A 676 36.12 6.55 -14.87
N TYR A 677 36.57 7.14 -13.74
CA TYR A 677 36.60 6.49 -12.42
C TYR A 677 35.65 7.10 -11.39
N SER A 678 34.96 8.20 -11.73
CA SER A 678 33.98 8.83 -10.84
C SER A 678 32.75 7.92 -10.63
N LYS A 679 32.04 8.13 -9.51
CA LYS A 679 30.74 7.45 -9.27
C LYS A 679 29.78 7.73 -10.41
N TYR A 680 29.82 8.95 -10.96
CA TYR A 680 29.07 9.34 -12.15
C TYR A 680 29.37 8.42 -13.34
N ALA A 681 30.64 8.22 -13.70
CA ALA A 681 31.03 7.38 -14.85
C ALA A 681 30.56 5.93 -14.69
N LEU A 682 30.76 5.34 -13.51
CA LEU A 682 30.34 3.97 -13.20
C LEU A 682 28.82 3.80 -13.24
N LEU A 683 28.07 4.71 -12.59
CA LEU A 683 26.62 4.64 -12.54
C LEU A 683 25.99 4.89 -13.90
N ASN A 684 26.50 5.84 -14.69
CA ASN A 684 25.99 6.08 -16.04
C ASN A 684 26.29 4.95 -17.01
N SER A 685 27.45 4.28 -16.87
CA SER A 685 27.75 3.08 -17.65
C SER A 685 26.70 1.99 -17.41
N LEU A 686 26.40 1.69 -16.14
CA LEU A 686 25.37 0.72 -15.75
C LEU A 686 23.96 1.14 -16.20
N ALA A 687 23.63 2.43 -16.04
CA ALA A 687 22.30 2.93 -16.38
C ALA A 687 22.05 2.93 -17.90
N SER A 688 23.08 3.24 -18.70
CA SER A 688 22.98 3.31 -20.16
C SER A 688 22.66 1.96 -20.77
N GLU A 689 23.23 0.86 -20.24
CA GLU A 689 22.86 -0.52 -20.62
C GLU A 689 21.38 -0.82 -20.39
N MET A 690 20.73 -0.12 -19.45
CA MET A 690 19.32 -0.28 -19.09
C MET A 690 18.41 0.77 -19.74
N GLY A 691 18.94 1.59 -20.66
CA GLY A 691 18.20 2.67 -21.32
C GLY A 691 17.80 3.83 -20.40
N VAL A 692 18.59 4.10 -19.35
CA VAL A 692 18.39 5.20 -18.39
C VAL A 692 19.59 6.14 -18.42
N LYS A 693 19.33 7.44 -18.34
CA LYS A 693 20.37 8.46 -18.17
C LYS A 693 20.40 8.95 -16.72
N ILE A 694 21.60 9.07 -16.14
CA ILE A 694 21.81 9.65 -14.81
C ILE A 694 22.44 11.04 -14.94
N TYR A 695 21.87 12.01 -14.23
CA TYR A 695 22.40 13.37 -14.10
C TYR A 695 22.61 13.73 -12.63
N SER A 696 23.53 14.64 -12.33
CA SER A 696 23.50 15.38 -11.06
C SER A 696 22.50 16.53 -11.15
N PHE A 697 21.99 16.98 -10.02
CA PHE A 697 21.07 18.11 -9.95
C PHE A 697 21.67 19.39 -10.57
N GLU A 698 22.93 19.68 -10.27
CA GLU A 698 23.68 20.83 -10.78
C GLU A 698 23.90 20.75 -12.29
N GLN A 699 24.12 19.56 -12.84
CA GLN A 699 24.23 19.37 -14.29
C GLN A 699 22.93 19.77 -15.00
N VAL A 700 21.78 19.38 -14.44
CA VAL A 700 20.47 19.76 -15.01
C VAL A 700 20.25 21.27 -14.94
N GLU A 701 20.62 21.91 -13.82
CA GLU A 701 20.58 23.37 -13.71
C GLU A 701 21.52 24.06 -14.71
N ALA A 702 22.73 23.54 -14.91
CA ALA A 702 23.69 24.09 -15.87
C ALA A 702 23.20 23.97 -17.33
N ILE A 703 22.60 22.82 -17.68
CA ILE A 703 21.94 22.63 -18.98
C ILE A 703 20.87 23.70 -19.18
N GLY A 704 19.96 23.86 -18.21
CA GLY A 704 18.90 24.87 -18.31
C GLY A 704 19.42 26.30 -18.41
N ALA A 705 20.47 26.64 -17.65
CA ALA A 705 21.11 27.95 -17.71
C ALA A 705 21.75 28.23 -19.09
N SER A 706 22.33 27.20 -19.73
CA SER A 706 22.99 27.33 -21.04
C SER A 706 22.03 27.63 -22.20
N LEU A 707 20.74 27.30 -22.04
CA LEU A 707 19.73 27.41 -23.08
C LEU A 707 19.07 28.82 -23.16
N GLY A 708 19.36 29.72 -22.22
CA GLY A 708 19.11 31.17 -22.36
C GLY A 708 17.64 31.66 -22.47
N THR A 709 16.75 31.31 -21.52
CA THR A 709 15.39 31.88 -21.23
C THR A 709 14.32 31.96 -22.36
N PRO A 710 13.04 31.59 -22.10
CA PRO A 710 12.55 30.40 -21.43
C PRO A 710 11.69 29.52 -22.36
N LEU A 711 11.98 28.21 -22.41
CA LEU A 711 10.94 27.18 -22.58
C LEU A 711 10.24 27.00 -21.23
N TYR A 712 9.52 28.01 -20.73
CA TYR A 712 8.70 27.86 -19.52
C TYR A 712 7.28 28.32 -19.81
N HIS A 713 6.33 27.47 -19.43
CA HIS A 713 4.90 27.73 -19.50
C HIS A 713 4.39 27.81 -18.06
N PRO A 714 4.01 29.00 -17.56
CA PRO A 714 3.43 29.09 -16.22
C PRO A 714 2.16 28.22 -16.13
N PRO A 715 1.92 27.57 -14.99
CA PRO A 715 0.73 26.77 -14.80
C PRO A 715 -0.53 27.65 -14.74
N GLY A 716 -1.67 27.10 -15.15
CA GLY A 716 -2.99 27.64 -14.86
C GLY A 716 -3.53 27.16 -13.51
N PRO A 717 -4.58 27.81 -12.97
CA PRO A 717 -5.19 27.46 -11.69
C PRO A 717 -5.74 26.02 -11.63
N ASN A 718 -6.20 25.49 -12.76
CA ASN A 718 -6.74 24.12 -12.88
C ASN A 718 -5.68 23.09 -13.26
N ASP A 719 -4.41 23.49 -13.42
CA ASP A 719 -3.34 22.52 -13.62
C ASP A 719 -3.08 21.76 -12.33
N MET A 720 -2.71 20.50 -12.49
CA MET A 720 -2.33 19.63 -11.39
C MET A 720 -0.99 20.09 -10.81
N LEU A 721 -1.03 20.54 -9.56
CA LEU A 721 0.18 20.88 -8.81
C LEU A 721 0.92 19.61 -8.40
N THR A 722 0.18 18.60 -7.92
CA THR A 722 0.79 17.39 -7.37
C THR A 722 -0.19 16.24 -7.21
N ILE A 723 0.35 15.01 -7.24
CA ILE A 723 -0.33 13.78 -6.80
C ILE A 723 0.29 13.39 -5.47
N ASN A 724 -0.48 13.51 -4.38
CA ASN A 724 0.00 13.17 -3.05
C ASN A 724 -0.53 11.79 -2.65
N TYR A 725 0.34 10.77 -2.64
CA TYR A 725 -0.10 9.42 -2.29
C TYR A 725 -0.41 9.29 -0.80
N THR A 726 -1.50 8.60 -0.45
CA THR A 726 -1.88 8.29 0.92
C THR A 726 -1.78 6.80 1.17
N SER A 727 -1.15 6.41 2.28
CA SER A 727 -1.12 5.01 2.71
C SER A 727 -2.50 4.63 3.25
N GLY A 728 -3.33 3.97 2.43
CA GLY A 728 -4.55 3.33 2.90
C GLY A 728 -4.24 2.18 3.87
N THR A 729 -5.19 1.86 4.75
CA THR A 729 -5.07 0.72 5.68
C THR A 729 -5.30 -0.63 5.00
N THR A 730 -5.86 -0.62 3.77
CA THR A 730 -6.25 -1.79 2.98
C THR A 730 -6.06 -1.46 1.50
N GLY A 731 -5.01 -1.98 0.86
CA GLY A 731 -4.73 -1.82 -0.59
C GLY A 731 -3.57 -0.86 -0.95
N PRO A 732 -3.24 -0.74 -2.25
CA PRO A 732 -2.18 0.14 -2.72
C PRO A 732 -2.47 1.63 -2.43
N PRO A 733 -1.45 2.49 -2.28
CA PRO A 733 -1.66 3.90 -1.99
C PRO A 733 -2.52 4.62 -3.02
N LYS A 734 -3.41 5.51 -2.57
CA LYS A 734 -4.27 6.32 -3.44
C LYS A 734 -3.60 7.66 -3.72
N GLY A 735 -3.51 8.06 -4.98
CA GLY A 735 -2.92 9.35 -5.36
C GLY A 735 -3.93 10.48 -5.23
N VAL A 736 -3.82 11.38 -4.25
CA VAL A 736 -4.71 12.54 -4.10
C VAL A 736 -4.29 13.64 -5.06
N THR A 737 -5.17 14.01 -6.00
CA THR A 737 -4.89 15.06 -7.00
C THR A 737 -5.22 16.44 -6.44
N ILE A 738 -4.18 17.27 -6.31
CA ILE A 738 -4.30 18.66 -5.87
C ILE A 738 -4.00 19.59 -7.05
N LEU A 739 -4.90 20.54 -7.28
CA LEU A 739 -4.76 21.57 -8.30
C LEU A 739 -4.11 22.84 -7.72
N HIS A 740 -3.56 23.69 -8.59
CA HIS A 740 -2.95 24.96 -8.18
C HIS A 740 -3.91 25.84 -7.38
N PHE A 741 -5.19 25.93 -7.77
CA PHE A 741 -6.17 26.72 -7.03
C PHE A 741 -6.47 26.16 -5.63
N ASN A 742 -6.45 24.82 -5.47
CA ASN A 742 -6.67 24.19 -4.16
C ASN A 742 -5.57 24.61 -3.18
N ALA A 743 -4.32 24.63 -3.65
CA ALA A 743 -3.17 25.02 -2.85
C ALA A 743 -3.20 26.52 -2.48
N VAL A 744 -3.63 27.40 -3.40
CA VAL A 744 -3.82 28.83 -3.10
C VAL A 744 -4.90 29.05 -2.05
N ALA A 745 -6.03 28.35 -2.17
CA ALA A 745 -7.09 28.39 -1.17
C ALA A 745 -6.57 27.89 0.19
N ALA A 746 -5.87 26.76 0.22
CA ALA A 746 -5.30 26.23 1.46
C ALA A 746 -4.26 27.17 2.08
N GLY A 747 -3.36 27.75 1.28
CA GLY A 747 -2.40 28.74 1.73
C GLY A 747 -3.10 29.97 2.32
N SER A 748 -4.18 30.41 1.67
CA SER A 748 -5.03 31.52 2.13
C SER A 748 -5.67 31.21 3.48
N CYS A 749 -6.14 29.97 3.68
CA CYS A 749 -6.63 29.50 4.96
C CYS A 749 -5.53 29.49 6.04
N GLY A 750 -4.33 29.05 5.70
CA GLY A 750 -3.19 29.03 6.63
C GLY A 750 -2.87 30.42 7.18
N PHE A 751 -2.79 31.43 6.30
CA PHE A 751 -2.61 32.83 6.69
C PHE A 751 -3.79 33.39 7.50
N ALA A 752 -5.01 33.06 7.09
CA ALA A 752 -6.22 33.46 7.78
C ALA A 752 -6.35 32.85 9.19
N THR A 753 -5.52 31.85 9.52
CA THR A 753 -5.54 31.18 10.82
C THR A 753 -4.33 31.58 11.67
N LEU A 754 -3.14 31.44 11.10
CA LEU A 754 -1.85 31.73 11.74
C LEU A 754 -1.01 32.56 10.78
N PRO A 755 -1.18 33.90 10.77
CA PRO A 755 -0.47 34.77 9.86
C PRO A 755 1.04 34.64 10.02
N GLN A 756 1.73 34.41 8.90
CA GLN A 756 3.19 34.42 8.82
C GLN A 756 3.68 35.72 8.19
N THR A 757 4.94 36.05 8.42
CA THR A 757 5.58 37.27 7.92
C THR A 757 6.94 36.96 7.29
N PRO A 758 7.52 37.89 6.53
CA PRO A 758 8.86 37.70 5.96
C PRO A 758 9.99 37.54 6.99
N LYS A 759 9.70 37.76 8.28
CA LYS A 759 10.65 37.61 9.40
C LYS A 759 10.54 36.24 10.08
N ASP A 760 9.58 35.42 9.67
CA ASP A 760 9.37 34.12 10.30
C ASP A 760 10.29 33.06 9.71
N VAL A 761 10.65 32.10 10.58
CA VAL A 761 11.55 30.98 10.27
C VAL A 761 10.82 29.70 10.62
N LEU A 762 10.52 28.90 9.60
CA LEU A 762 9.98 27.55 9.69
C LEU A 762 11.14 26.55 9.78
N ILE A 763 10.98 25.50 10.58
CA ILE A 763 11.82 24.31 10.49
C ILE A 763 11.11 23.22 9.68
N SER A 764 11.79 22.69 8.67
CA SER A 764 11.30 21.58 7.84
C SER A 764 11.93 20.27 8.26
N TYR A 765 11.12 19.40 8.85
CA TYR A 765 11.52 18.07 9.31
C TYR A 765 10.41 17.02 9.21
N LEU A 766 9.14 17.43 9.11
CA LEU A 766 8.06 16.49 8.80
C LEU A 766 8.17 16.08 7.33
N PRO A 767 7.98 14.81 6.95
CA PRO A 767 8.24 14.36 5.59
C PRO A 767 7.51 15.20 4.53
N LEU A 768 8.23 15.75 3.55
CA LEU A 768 7.63 16.59 2.50
C LEU A 768 6.72 15.86 1.53
N ALA A 769 6.78 14.53 1.51
CA ALA A 769 5.78 13.74 0.81
C ALA A 769 4.41 13.74 1.52
N HIS A 770 4.35 14.18 2.77
CA HIS A 770 3.11 14.37 3.52
C HIS A 770 2.60 15.81 3.37
N ILE A 771 1.30 15.95 3.07
CA ILE A 771 0.70 17.24 2.71
C ILE A 771 0.81 18.33 3.79
N TYR A 772 0.93 17.91 5.06
CA TYR A 772 0.96 18.83 6.19
C TYR A 772 2.20 19.73 6.15
N GLU A 773 3.38 19.17 5.88
CA GLU A 773 4.60 19.99 5.76
C GLU A 773 4.55 20.88 4.51
N ARG A 774 4.05 20.35 3.40
CA ARG A 774 3.92 21.11 2.14
C ARG A 774 3.04 22.33 2.29
N MET A 775 1.95 22.21 3.04
CA MET A 775 1.08 23.35 3.37
C MET A 775 1.84 24.39 4.19
N ASN A 776 2.58 23.99 5.23
CA ASN A 776 3.37 24.91 6.05
C ASN A 776 4.46 25.63 5.23
N GLU A 777 5.18 24.90 4.37
CA GLU A 777 6.18 25.49 3.47
C GLU A 777 5.54 26.42 2.44
N ALA A 778 4.39 26.07 1.86
CA ALA A 778 3.67 26.94 0.94
C ALA A 778 3.25 28.27 1.60
N CYS A 779 2.80 28.23 2.85
CA CYS A 779 2.51 29.44 3.64
C CYS A 779 3.79 30.25 3.91
N ALA A 780 4.88 29.60 4.33
CA ALA A 780 6.14 30.28 4.62
C ALA A 780 6.74 30.95 3.38
N LEU A 781 6.73 30.26 2.24
CA LEU A 781 7.21 30.77 0.96
C LEU A 781 6.36 31.91 0.43
N TRP A 782 5.02 31.83 0.57
CA TRP A 782 4.18 32.95 0.17
C TRP A 782 4.37 34.17 1.09
N ALA A 783 4.63 33.93 2.38
CA ALA A 783 4.91 34.99 3.36
C ALA A 783 6.27 35.69 3.18
N GLY A 784 7.19 35.11 2.40
CA GLY A 784 8.57 35.59 2.31
C GLY A 784 9.44 35.17 3.49
N GLY A 785 9.00 34.18 4.27
CA GLY A 785 9.72 33.62 5.41
C GLY A 785 10.86 32.70 4.99
N ALA A 786 11.66 32.27 5.97
CA ALA A 786 12.79 31.39 5.75
C ALA A 786 12.46 29.96 6.20
N ILE A 787 12.93 28.95 5.46
CA ILE A 787 12.76 27.53 5.77
C ILE A 787 14.13 26.92 6.05
N GLY A 788 14.34 26.47 7.28
CA GLY A 788 15.53 25.71 7.66
C GLY A 788 15.24 24.21 7.65
N PHE A 789 15.92 23.47 6.79
CA PHE A 789 15.82 22.01 6.71
C PHE A 789 16.67 21.35 7.80
N PHE A 790 16.09 20.38 8.51
CA PHE A 790 16.80 19.57 9.49
C PHE A 790 17.85 18.68 8.83
N HIS A 791 18.77 18.11 9.62
CA HIS A 791 19.89 17.35 9.07
C HIS A 791 19.57 15.86 8.76
N GLY A 792 18.30 15.46 8.80
CA GLY A 792 17.88 14.10 8.47
C GLY A 792 17.70 13.15 9.66
N ASP A 793 18.09 13.55 10.88
CA ASP A 793 17.96 12.72 12.09
C ASP A 793 16.98 13.32 13.12
N ILE A 794 15.91 12.58 13.41
CA ILE A 794 14.88 12.94 14.39
C ILE A 794 15.38 12.88 15.83
N LEU A 795 16.38 12.02 16.13
CA LEU A 795 16.99 11.99 17.46
C LEU A 795 17.81 13.26 17.70
N GLY A 796 18.53 13.70 16.68
CA GLY A 796 19.30 14.96 16.63
C GLY A 796 18.48 16.24 16.44
N LEU A 797 17.16 16.18 16.20
CA LEU A 797 16.33 17.35 15.87
C LEU A 797 16.45 18.54 16.86
N VAL A 798 16.65 18.28 18.15
CA VAL A 798 16.82 19.36 19.15
C VAL A 798 18.07 20.18 18.87
N ASP A 799 19.15 19.60 18.34
CA ASP A 799 20.34 20.34 17.91
C ASP A 799 20.00 21.31 16.77
N ASP A 800 19.22 20.86 15.77
CA ASP A 800 18.75 21.74 14.69
C ASP A 800 17.88 22.88 15.21
N LEU A 801 16.96 22.60 16.13
CA LEU A 801 16.12 23.61 16.76
C LEU A 801 16.96 24.63 17.54
N GLN A 802 17.99 24.19 18.25
CA GLN A 802 18.88 25.07 19.01
C GLN A 802 19.72 25.98 18.09
N GLN A 803 20.13 25.48 16.93
CA GLN A 803 20.85 26.27 15.92
C GLN A 803 19.92 27.24 15.17
N LEU A 804 18.78 26.74 14.68
CA LEU A 804 17.85 27.49 13.84
C LEU A 804 17.01 28.49 14.61
N LYS A 805 16.56 28.10 15.81
CA LYS A 805 15.67 28.88 16.70
C LYS A 805 14.40 29.35 15.96
N PRO A 806 13.58 28.41 15.45
CA PRO A 806 12.45 28.74 14.58
C PRO A 806 11.41 29.62 15.28
N THR A 807 10.70 30.44 14.50
CA THR A 807 9.55 31.22 15.00
C THR A 807 8.23 30.50 14.79
N PHE A 808 8.19 29.53 13.87
CA PHE A 808 7.03 28.69 13.61
C PHE A 808 7.41 27.22 13.70
N PHE A 809 6.68 26.45 14.51
CA PHE A 809 6.99 25.05 14.76
C PHE A 809 5.72 24.17 14.61
N PRO A 810 5.42 23.71 13.37
CA PRO A 810 4.41 22.70 13.15
C PRO A 810 4.91 21.32 13.59
N SER A 811 4.06 20.56 14.26
CA SER A 811 4.43 19.23 14.73
C SER A 811 3.24 18.31 14.95
N VAL A 812 3.56 17.08 15.34
CA VAL A 812 2.63 15.99 15.61
C VAL A 812 2.62 15.67 17.11
N PRO A 813 1.52 15.11 17.64
CA PRO A 813 1.41 14.81 19.06
C PRO A 813 2.57 14.00 19.64
N ARG A 814 3.14 13.06 18.87
CA ARG A 814 4.27 12.24 19.31
C ARG A 814 5.48 13.08 19.73
N LEU A 815 5.85 14.09 18.95
CA LEU A 815 7.00 14.93 19.28
C LEU A 815 6.67 15.88 20.45
N TYR A 816 5.45 16.40 20.51
CA TYR A 816 4.99 17.18 21.66
C TYR A 816 4.93 16.35 22.95
N ASN A 817 4.57 15.07 22.89
CA ASN A 817 4.64 14.14 24.02
C ASN A 817 6.09 13.99 24.51
N ARG A 818 7.05 13.78 23.60
CA ARG A 818 8.48 13.72 23.93
C ARG A 818 8.94 15.02 24.60
N PHE A 819 8.55 16.17 24.06
CA PHE A 819 8.90 17.48 24.61
C PHE A 819 8.27 17.68 25.99
N GLY A 820 7.00 17.34 26.15
CA GLY A 820 6.29 17.38 27.43
C GLY A 820 6.92 16.47 28.49
N GLY A 821 7.32 15.26 28.11
CA GLY A 821 8.03 14.32 28.97
C GLY A 821 9.36 14.87 29.47
N ALA A 822 10.19 15.40 28.55
CA ALA A 822 11.46 16.03 28.87
C ALA A 822 11.28 17.27 29.77
N ILE A 823 10.29 18.11 29.48
CA ILE A 823 9.96 19.29 30.30
C ILE A 823 9.54 18.85 31.70
N ARG A 824 8.63 17.88 31.84
CA ARG A 824 8.19 17.36 33.15
C ARG A 824 9.38 16.85 33.97
N ALA A 825 10.24 16.05 33.34
CA ALA A 825 11.43 15.48 33.98
C ALA A 825 12.40 16.57 34.46
N ALA A 826 12.66 17.59 33.62
CA ALA A 826 13.58 18.67 33.94
C ALA A 826 13.02 19.72 34.93
N THR A 827 11.69 19.73 35.13
CA THR A 827 10.98 20.76 35.92
C THR A 827 10.08 20.16 37.01
N VAL A 828 8.84 19.80 36.68
CA VAL A 828 7.76 19.41 37.59
C VAL A 828 8.10 18.19 38.45
N GLN A 829 8.85 17.24 37.91
CA GLN A 829 9.23 16.00 38.60
C GLN A 829 10.52 16.14 39.41
N GLN A 830 11.20 17.29 39.35
CA GLN A 830 12.39 17.51 40.16
C GLN A 830 12.01 17.57 41.66
N PRO A 831 12.86 17.03 42.56
CA PRO A 831 12.66 17.17 44.00
C PRO A 831 12.97 18.60 44.49
N GLY A 832 12.57 18.89 45.73
CA GLY A 832 12.91 20.13 46.43
C GLY A 832 12.34 21.41 45.80
N LEU A 833 13.04 22.52 46.02
CA LEU A 833 12.58 23.87 45.67
C LEU A 833 12.34 24.05 44.16
N LYS A 834 13.23 23.49 43.32
CA LYS A 834 13.14 23.59 41.85
C LYS A 834 11.84 22.98 41.32
N GLY A 835 11.46 21.81 41.83
CA GLY A 835 10.21 21.16 41.47
C GLY A 835 8.99 21.91 42.00
N SER A 836 9.03 22.34 43.26
CA SER A 836 7.91 23.05 43.89
C SER A 836 7.63 24.38 43.19
N LEU A 837 8.67 25.13 42.83
CA LEU A 837 8.54 26.36 42.05
C LEU A 837 7.97 26.07 40.65
N SER A 838 8.46 25.03 39.96
CA SER A 838 7.96 24.67 38.63
C SER A 838 6.47 24.26 38.66
N ARG A 839 6.07 23.48 39.67
CA ARG A 839 4.66 23.10 39.90
C ARG A 839 3.80 24.33 40.12
N TYR A 840 4.24 25.26 40.98
CA TYR A 840 3.52 26.49 41.27
C TYR A 840 3.38 27.41 40.05
N ILE A 841 4.44 27.58 39.26
CA ILE A 841 4.41 28.39 38.03
C ILE A 841 3.41 27.82 37.03
N ILE A 842 3.49 26.52 36.75
CA ILE A 842 2.58 25.87 35.79
C ILE A 842 1.13 25.93 36.30
N SER A 843 0.88 25.61 37.57
CA SER A 843 -0.48 25.66 38.12
C SER A 843 -1.07 27.06 38.09
N THR A 844 -0.26 28.09 38.38
CA THR A 844 -0.68 29.50 38.35
C THR A 844 -1.06 29.91 36.92
N LYS A 845 -0.22 29.57 35.94
CA LYS A 845 -0.51 29.88 34.53
C LYS A 845 -1.68 29.07 33.97
N GLN A 846 -1.85 27.81 34.39
CA GLN A 846 -3.02 27.00 34.00
C GLN A 846 -4.32 27.53 34.59
N ALA A 847 -4.31 27.97 35.85
CA ALA A 847 -5.44 28.64 36.46
C ALA A 847 -5.78 29.95 35.72
N ALA A 848 -4.78 30.73 35.31
CA ALA A 848 -4.98 31.96 34.52
C ALA A 848 -5.57 31.71 33.12
N MET A 849 -5.54 30.47 32.60
CA MET A 849 -6.18 30.11 31.34
C MET A 849 -7.63 29.60 31.51
N THR A 850 -8.10 29.44 32.75
CA THR A 850 -9.38 28.76 33.05
C THR A 850 -10.37 29.69 33.78
N PRO A 851 -11.63 29.80 33.35
CA PRO A 851 -12.20 29.25 32.11
C PRO A 851 -11.66 30.01 30.87
N PRO A 852 -11.44 29.33 29.74
CA PRO A 852 -10.83 29.95 28.55
C PRO A 852 -11.68 31.08 27.95
N GLU A 853 -12.99 31.07 28.20
CA GLU A 853 -13.93 32.10 27.77
C GLU A 853 -13.82 33.42 28.58
N SER A 854 -13.14 33.42 29.74
CA SER A 854 -13.00 34.61 30.58
C SER A 854 -12.23 35.73 29.85
N PRO A 855 -12.67 37.00 29.87
CA PRO A 855 -11.95 38.13 29.29
C PRO A 855 -10.51 38.28 29.77
N SER A 856 -10.22 37.88 31.01
CA SER A 856 -8.90 37.94 31.62
C SER A 856 -8.01 36.72 31.35
N ALA A 857 -8.54 35.67 30.70
CA ALA A 857 -7.78 34.43 30.54
C ALA A 857 -6.56 34.64 29.63
N THR A 858 -5.40 34.21 30.11
CA THR A 858 -4.11 34.42 29.45
C THR A 858 -3.15 33.27 29.76
N ASN A 859 -2.33 32.90 28.77
CA ASN A 859 -1.21 32.00 28.95
C ASN A 859 0.13 32.73 29.17
N LYS A 860 0.10 34.06 29.36
CA LYS A 860 1.29 34.89 29.57
C LYS A 860 1.42 35.36 31.02
N HIS A 861 2.65 35.51 31.49
CA HIS A 861 2.98 36.06 32.81
C HIS A 861 4.32 36.84 32.76
N ALA A 862 4.30 38.11 33.16
CA ALA A 862 5.43 39.04 32.99
C ALA A 862 6.77 38.54 33.57
N PHE A 863 6.76 37.94 34.76
CA PHE A 863 7.97 37.42 35.41
C PHE A 863 8.34 35.99 34.95
N TYR A 864 7.41 35.03 35.06
CA TYR A 864 7.68 33.63 34.76
C TYR A 864 8.08 33.37 33.32
N ASP A 865 7.50 34.05 32.34
CA ASP A 865 7.83 33.82 30.93
C ASP A 865 9.26 34.25 30.62
N ARG A 866 9.70 35.36 31.22
CA ARG A 866 11.02 35.93 30.95
C ARG A 866 12.15 35.12 31.56
N ILE A 867 11.94 34.55 32.75
CA ILE A 867 13.00 33.89 33.53
C ILE A 867 12.89 32.37 33.43
N TRP A 868 11.70 31.81 33.68
CA TRP A 868 11.50 30.36 33.74
C TRP A 868 11.10 29.79 32.38
N GLY A 869 10.03 30.31 31.77
CA GLY A 869 9.48 29.82 30.50
C GLY A 869 10.51 29.89 29.37
N ARG A 870 11.18 31.03 29.21
CA ARG A 870 12.25 31.21 28.21
C ARG A 870 13.40 30.22 28.40
N LYS A 871 13.79 29.91 29.64
CA LYS A 871 14.85 28.94 29.92
C LYS A 871 14.41 27.53 29.51
N VAL A 872 13.18 27.14 29.85
CA VAL A 872 12.61 25.83 29.47
C VAL A 872 12.49 25.71 27.95
N ALA A 873 11.96 26.73 27.27
CA ALA A 873 11.86 26.76 25.81
C ALA A 873 13.23 26.73 25.13
N SER A 874 14.24 27.40 25.70
CA SER A 874 15.60 27.43 25.15
C SER A 874 16.28 26.07 25.16
N ALA A 875 15.97 25.21 26.13
CA ALA A 875 16.50 23.84 26.16
C ALA A 875 16.08 23.03 24.92
N MET A 876 14.93 23.37 24.34
CA MET A 876 14.36 22.74 23.15
C MET A 876 14.65 23.52 21.85
N GLY A 877 15.32 24.68 21.93
CA GLY A 877 15.49 25.58 20.78
C GLY A 877 14.24 26.37 20.36
N LEU A 878 13.18 26.37 21.17
CA LEU A 878 11.87 26.96 20.84
C LEU A 878 11.63 28.33 21.49
N GLN A 879 12.65 28.97 22.05
CA GLN A 879 12.52 30.27 22.73
C GLN A 879 12.09 31.44 21.82
N ASN A 880 12.19 31.26 20.50
CA ASN A 880 11.74 32.22 19.51
C ASN A 880 10.39 31.84 18.88
N ALA A 881 9.84 30.67 19.21
CA ALA A 881 8.60 30.17 18.64
C ALA A 881 7.44 31.09 19.03
N LYS A 882 6.92 31.83 18.05
CA LYS A 882 5.71 32.66 18.18
C LYS A 882 4.46 31.81 18.08
N SER A 883 4.49 30.83 17.18
CA SER A 883 3.37 29.96 16.89
C SER A 883 3.81 28.50 16.81
N MET A 884 3.01 27.62 17.38
CA MET A 884 3.15 26.16 17.38
C MET A 884 1.83 25.55 16.95
N VAL A 885 1.87 24.46 16.19
CA VAL A 885 0.65 23.80 15.69
C VAL A 885 0.78 22.30 15.88
N SER A 886 -0.22 21.69 16.52
CA SER A 886 -0.40 20.25 16.52
C SER A 886 -1.42 19.86 15.46
N GLY A 887 -1.02 18.96 14.56
CA GLY A 887 -1.91 18.38 13.56
C GLY A 887 -1.65 16.90 13.37
N SER A 888 -2.28 16.32 12.35
CA SER A 888 -2.16 14.90 11.98
C SER A 888 -2.86 13.93 12.95
N ALA A 889 -2.80 14.13 14.27
CA ALA A 889 -3.49 13.30 15.26
C ALA A 889 -3.95 14.15 16.46
N PRO A 890 -4.90 13.66 17.28
CA PRO A 890 -5.36 14.36 18.49
C PRO A 890 -4.22 14.57 19.50
N LEU A 891 -4.16 15.75 20.11
CA LEU A 891 -3.24 16.04 21.21
C LEU A 891 -3.99 16.03 22.55
N ASP A 892 -3.42 15.35 23.55
CA ASP A 892 -3.98 15.28 24.90
C ASP A 892 -4.23 16.68 25.50
N PRO A 893 -5.45 16.98 25.99
CA PRO A 893 -5.79 18.30 26.51
C PRO A 893 -4.91 18.77 27.68
N SER A 894 -4.48 17.84 28.55
CA SER A 894 -3.64 18.15 29.71
C SER A 894 -2.22 18.54 29.29
N LEU A 895 -1.67 17.85 28.27
CA LEU A 895 -0.39 18.18 27.70
C LEU A 895 -0.45 19.50 26.93
N HIS A 896 -1.48 19.71 26.12
CA HIS A 896 -1.66 20.95 25.36
C HIS A 896 -1.74 22.16 26.29
N GLY A 897 -2.55 22.08 27.35
CA GLY A 897 -2.66 23.12 28.38
C GLY A 897 -1.32 23.35 29.11
N MET A 898 -0.59 22.29 29.45
CA MET A 898 0.74 22.44 30.08
C MET A 898 1.74 23.11 29.14
N LEU A 899 1.83 22.70 27.87
CA LEU A 899 2.76 23.30 26.91
C LEU A 899 2.39 24.76 26.62
N ARG A 900 1.10 25.12 26.54
CA ARG A 900 0.66 26.52 26.48
C ARG A 900 1.14 27.33 27.68
N ALA A 901 0.99 26.77 28.88
CA ALA A 901 1.48 27.41 30.10
C ALA A 901 3.02 27.54 30.11
N VAL A 902 3.75 26.57 29.56
CA VAL A 902 5.22 26.61 29.53
C VAL A 902 5.74 27.62 28.50
N MET A 903 5.20 27.56 27.28
CA MET A 903 5.73 28.31 26.14
C MET A 903 5.26 29.77 26.12
N GLY A 904 4.04 30.06 26.60
CA GLY A 904 3.48 31.42 26.60
C GLY A 904 3.29 32.02 25.19
N ASN A 905 3.20 31.16 24.18
CA ASN A 905 3.06 31.51 22.76
C ASN A 905 1.71 31.02 22.20
N THR A 906 1.48 31.23 20.90
CA THR A 906 0.26 30.76 20.22
C THR A 906 0.41 29.28 19.86
N PHE A 907 -0.10 28.39 20.70
CA PHE A 907 -0.06 26.96 20.43
C PHE A 907 -1.46 26.43 20.10
N VAL A 908 -1.74 26.12 18.85
CA VAL A 908 -3.07 25.70 18.37
C VAL A 908 -3.10 24.24 17.92
N GLN A 909 -4.31 23.67 17.86
CA GLN A 909 -4.56 22.37 17.25
C GLN A 909 -5.35 22.56 15.96
N GLY A 910 -5.01 21.80 14.92
CA GLY A 910 -5.69 21.82 13.63
C GLY A 910 -6.00 20.42 13.12
N TYR A 911 -7.02 20.34 12.28
CA TYR A 911 -7.43 19.13 11.58
C TYR A 911 -7.56 19.41 10.09
N GLY A 912 -7.05 18.46 9.30
CA GLY A 912 -7.11 18.47 7.86
C GLY A 912 -6.60 17.13 7.31
N LEU A 913 -6.92 16.89 6.04
CA LEU A 913 -6.63 15.64 5.34
C LEU A 913 -5.74 15.93 4.13
N THR A 914 -5.25 14.87 3.47
CA THR A 914 -4.53 15.05 2.20
C THR A 914 -5.48 15.65 1.16
N GLU A 915 -6.72 15.18 1.16
CA GLU A 915 -7.84 15.61 0.35
C GLU A 915 -8.23 17.07 0.56
N THR A 916 -7.78 17.71 1.64
CA THR A 916 -8.08 19.13 1.93
C THR A 916 -6.84 20.01 1.97
N PHE A 917 -5.71 19.51 1.44
CA PHE A 917 -4.41 20.18 1.52
C PHE A 917 -4.03 20.59 2.96
N ALA A 918 -4.31 19.69 3.91
CA ALA A 918 -4.08 19.84 5.36
C ALA A 918 -4.90 20.95 6.06
N GLN A 919 -5.92 21.52 5.41
CA GLN A 919 -6.76 22.60 5.98
C GLN A 919 -8.22 22.16 6.14
N GLY A 920 -8.87 22.55 7.23
CA GLY A 920 -10.26 22.17 7.49
C GLY A 920 -10.83 22.77 8.77
N LEU A 921 -10.13 22.54 9.87
CA LEU A 921 -10.39 23.12 11.18
C LEU A 921 -9.07 23.60 11.76
N CYS A 922 -9.07 24.76 12.43
CA CYS A 922 -7.94 25.13 13.27
C CYS A 922 -8.38 26.09 14.37
N GLN A 923 -7.78 25.95 15.55
CA GLN A 923 -7.93 26.96 16.60
C GLN A 923 -7.27 28.27 16.16
N SER A 924 -7.91 29.38 16.53
CA SER A 924 -7.40 30.73 16.26
C SER A 924 -6.41 31.18 17.34
N GLU A 925 -5.63 32.21 17.03
CA GLU A 925 -4.87 32.92 18.05
C GLU A 925 -5.79 33.42 19.17
N GLY A 926 -5.39 33.22 20.43
CA GLY A 926 -6.18 33.60 21.60
C GLY A 926 -7.21 32.57 22.07
N ASP A 927 -7.50 31.53 21.29
CA ASP A 927 -8.28 30.39 21.78
C ASP A 927 -7.45 29.56 22.76
N LEU A 928 -7.73 29.73 24.06
CA LEU A 928 -7.05 29.01 25.14
C LEU A 928 -7.71 27.69 25.52
N SER A 929 -8.78 27.29 24.84
CA SER A 929 -9.45 26.01 25.06
C SER A 929 -8.61 24.82 24.58
N VAL A 930 -8.81 23.66 25.18
CA VAL A 930 -8.09 22.42 24.88
C VAL A 930 -9.08 21.33 24.48
N GLY A 931 -8.61 20.30 23.79
CA GLY A 931 -9.42 19.14 23.40
C GLY A 931 -10.33 19.36 22.18
N ASN A 932 -10.11 20.43 21.40
CA ASN A 932 -10.82 20.68 20.15
C ASN A 932 -9.83 21.19 19.07
N CYS A 933 -10.26 21.11 17.81
CA CYS A 933 -9.52 21.57 16.64
C CYS A 933 -9.95 22.97 16.17
N GLY A 934 -10.77 23.70 16.94
CA GLY A 934 -11.23 25.03 16.60
C GLY A 934 -12.39 25.09 15.60
N GLY A 935 -12.55 26.23 14.96
CA GLY A 935 -13.64 26.51 14.02
C GLY A 935 -13.35 26.09 12.58
N VAL A 936 -14.39 26.14 11.76
CA VAL A 936 -14.35 25.87 10.32
C VAL A 936 -13.43 26.85 9.60
N SER A 937 -12.53 26.33 8.78
CA SER A 937 -11.67 27.13 7.90
C SER A 937 -12.48 28.03 6.94
N PRO A 938 -12.02 29.27 6.64
CA PRO A 938 -12.76 30.22 5.80
C PRO A 938 -12.97 29.79 4.34
N THR A 939 -12.26 28.76 3.90
CA THR A 939 -12.32 28.21 2.53
C THR A 939 -13.27 27.03 2.40
N MET A 940 -13.90 26.60 3.51
CA MET A 940 -14.62 25.35 3.63
C MET A 940 -15.93 25.52 4.40
N GLU A 941 -16.79 24.52 4.27
CA GLU A 941 -17.99 24.33 5.07
C GLU A 941 -18.14 22.86 5.48
N LEU A 942 -18.68 22.66 6.68
CA LEU A 942 -18.70 21.36 7.37
C LEU A 942 -20.11 21.04 7.86
N CYS A 943 -20.46 19.75 7.94
CA CYS A 943 -21.60 19.27 8.72
C CYS A 943 -21.32 17.87 9.27
N LEU A 944 -22.09 17.44 10.27
CA LEU A 944 -22.03 16.07 10.78
C LEU A 944 -23.18 15.26 10.19
N MET A 945 -22.91 14.02 9.82
CA MET A 945 -23.88 13.04 9.33
C MET A 945 -24.00 11.88 10.32
N ASP A 946 -25.21 11.40 10.55
CA ASP A 946 -25.46 10.28 11.45
C ASP A 946 -24.63 9.04 11.06
N VAL A 947 -24.19 8.30 12.08
CA VAL A 947 -23.56 6.99 11.93
C VAL A 947 -24.30 5.99 12.84
N PRO A 948 -25.47 5.49 12.40
CA PRO A 948 -26.35 4.68 13.25
C PRO A 948 -25.67 3.43 13.81
N ASP A 949 -24.80 2.79 13.02
CA ASP A 949 -24.05 1.59 13.44
C ASP A 949 -23.17 1.83 14.67
N MET A 950 -22.79 3.09 14.93
CA MET A 950 -21.92 3.51 16.03
C MET A 950 -22.67 4.34 17.09
N GLU A 951 -23.99 4.46 16.98
CA GLU A 951 -24.84 5.26 17.88
C GLU A 951 -24.40 6.74 17.99
N TYR A 952 -23.93 7.32 16.88
CA TYR A 952 -23.65 8.74 16.77
C TYR A 952 -24.72 9.43 15.91
N TYR A 953 -25.40 10.41 16.50
CA TYR A 953 -26.48 11.13 15.85
C TYR A 953 -26.28 12.64 15.91
N ALA A 954 -26.65 13.31 14.81
CA ALA A 954 -26.70 14.77 14.69
C ALA A 954 -27.71 15.40 15.67
N THR A 955 -28.52 14.59 16.34
CA THR A 955 -29.47 14.99 17.39
C THR A 955 -28.97 14.75 18.81
N ASP A 956 -27.79 14.14 18.98
CA ASP A 956 -27.23 13.83 20.29
C ASP A 956 -27.12 15.06 21.20
N GLN A 957 -27.29 14.81 22.50
CA GLN A 957 -27.21 15.82 23.55
C GLN A 957 -26.12 15.45 24.57
N PRO A 958 -25.37 16.41 25.13
CA PRO A 958 -25.51 17.87 24.94
C PRO A 958 -24.90 18.42 23.64
N GLN A 959 -24.21 17.58 22.86
CA GLN A 959 -23.57 17.97 21.61
C GLN A 959 -23.86 16.94 20.51
N PRO A 960 -24.14 17.38 19.27
CA PRO A 960 -24.35 16.49 18.14
C PRO A 960 -23.07 15.76 17.78
N ARG A 961 -23.19 14.49 17.36
CA ARG A 961 -22.06 13.63 16.96
C ARG A 961 -22.34 13.00 15.60
N GLY A 962 -21.32 12.75 14.80
CA GLY A 962 -21.49 12.08 13.51
C GLY A 962 -20.24 12.08 12.65
N GLU A 963 -20.30 11.43 11.49
CA GLU A 963 -19.26 11.50 10.46
C GLU A 963 -19.13 12.95 9.96
N LEU A 964 -17.92 13.48 9.98
CA LEU A 964 -17.61 14.81 9.50
C LEU A 964 -17.64 14.81 7.97
N LEU A 965 -18.48 15.67 7.39
CA LEU A 965 -18.52 15.94 5.96
C LEU A 965 -17.88 17.29 5.66
N MET A 966 -17.18 17.39 4.54
CA MET A 966 -16.49 18.62 4.13
C MET A 966 -16.79 18.99 2.68
N ARG A 967 -16.87 20.29 2.40
CA ARG A 967 -16.93 20.85 1.04
C ARG A 967 -16.21 22.20 1.03
N GLY A 968 -15.47 22.53 -0.03
CA GLY A 968 -14.76 23.81 -0.08
C GLY A 968 -13.75 23.96 -1.22
N ASN A 969 -13.09 25.12 -1.26
CA ASN A 969 -12.18 25.51 -2.35
C ASN A 969 -10.82 24.81 -2.31
N ASN A 970 -10.41 24.28 -1.16
CA ASN A 970 -9.17 23.52 -0.99
C ASN A 970 -9.40 22.00 -0.99
N LEU A 971 -10.59 21.53 -1.36
CA LEU A 971 -10.89 20.11 -1.53
C LEU A 971 -10.26 19.59 -2.83
N PHE A 972 -9.63 18.42 -2.79
CA PHE A 972 -9.00 17.73 -3.92
C PHE A 972 -9.90 17.59 -5.15
N ALA A 973 -9.29 17.38 -6.31
CA ALA A 973 -10.03 17.09 -7.54
C ALA A 973 -10.53 15.64 -7.62
N GLY A 974 -10.01 14.76 -6.76
CA GLY A 974 -10.30 13.33 -6.74
C GLY A 974 -9.03 12.48 -6.55
N TYR A 975 -9.19 11.17 -6.63
CA TYR A 975 -8.07 10.23 -6.65
C TYR A 975 -7.60 9.98 -8.09
N TYR A 976 -6.30 10.20 -8.33
CA TYR A 976 -5.64 10.06 -9.62
C TYR A 976 -5.89 8.67 -10.23
N ARG A 977 -6.48 8.64 -11.43
CA ARG A 977 -6.85 7.41 -12.17
C ARG A 977 -7.66 6.40 -11.33
N ASN A 978 -8.44 6.89 -10.37
CA ASN A 978 -9.27 6.05 -9.51
C ASN A 978 -10.65 6.70 -9.27
N GLU A 979 -11.47 6.68 -10.31
CA GLU A 979 -12.83 7.25 -10.29
C GLU A 979 -13.74 6.49 -9.32
N GLU A 980 -13.60 5.18 -9.21
CA GLU A 980 -14.37 4.35 -8.28
C GLU A 980 -14.21 4.79 -6.83
N GLU A 981 -12.97 4.92 -6.34
CA GLU A 981 -12.72 5.38 -4.97
C GLU A 981 -13.07 6.86 -4.78
N THR A 982 -13.00 7.67 -5.84
CA THR A 982 -13.44 9.07 -5.80
C THR A 982 -14.94 9.14 -5.58
N ASN A 983 -15.71 8.36 -6.34
CA ASN A 983 -17.16 8.28 -6.23
C ASN A 983 -17.60 7.70 -4.87
N LYS A 984 -16.87 6.75 -4.29
CA LYS A 984 -17.15 6.24 -2.94
C LYS A 984 -16.92 7.28 -1.84
N ALA A 985 -15.94 8.17 -2.02
CA ALA A 985 -15.60 9.20 -1.05
C ALA A 985 -16.49 10.44 -1.12
N MET A 986 -17.24 10.61 -2.21
CA MET A 986 -18.11 11.76 -2.46
C MET A 986 -19.58 11.38 -2.35
N LEU A 987 -20.37 12.21 -1.68
CA LEU A 987 -21.82 12.11 -1.69
C LEU A 987 -22.38 12.77 -2.97
N PRO A 988 -23.56 12.33 -3.46
CA PRO A 988 -24.16 12.89 -4.67
C PRO A 988 -24.41 14.41 -4.61
N ASP A 989 -24.53 14.99 -3.42
CA ASP A 989 -24.70 16.44 -3.21
C ASP A 989 -23.38 17.21 -3.02
N GLY A 990 -22.25 16.60 -3.41
CA GLY A 990 -20.93 17.22 -3.48
C GLY A 990 -20.17 17.29 -2.16
N TRP A 991 -20.58 16.54 -1.15
CA TRP A 991 -19.93 16.47 0.15
C TRP A 991 -18.90 15.35 0.20
N PHE A 992 -17.68 15.67 0.63
CA PHE A 992 -16.64 14.68 0.86
C PHE A 992 -16.81 14.02 2.23
N ARG A 993 -16.78 12.69 2.25
CA ARG A 993 -16.82 11.84 3.44
C ARG A 993 -15.43 11.69 4.01
N THR A 994 -15.17 12.33 5.15
CA THR A 994 -13.83 12.26 5.77
C THR A 994 -13.50 10.88 6.33
N GLY A 995 -14.53 10.08 6.67
CA GLY A 995 -14.37 8.85 7.45
C GLY A 995 -13.98 9.09 8.91
N ASP A 996 -14.01 10.34 9.39
CA ASP A 996 -13.69 10.73 10.76
C ASP A 996 -14.98 11.19 11.47
N VAL A 997 -15.23 10.68 12.68
CA VAL A 997 -16.35 11.07 13.54
C VAL A 997 -15.95 12.29 14.36
N ALA A 998 -16.84 13.27 14.46
CA ALA A 998 -16.64 14.48 15.22
C ALA A 998 -17.86 14.86 16.07
N THR A 999 -17.62 15.73 17.06
CA THR A 999 -18.65 16.50 17.78
C THR A 999 -18.41 17.99 17.58
N VAL A 1000 -19.46 18.79 17.69
CA VAL A 1000 -19.37 20.26 17.63
C VAL A 1000 -20.05 20.88 18.85
N ASP A 1001 -19.34 21.80 19.50
CA ASP A 1001 -19.86 22.48 20.68
C ASP A 1001 -20.73 23.72 20.33
N TYR A 1002 -21.27 24.36 21.37
CA TYR A 1002 -22.14 25.54 21.22
C TYR A 1002 -21.41 26.78 20.66
N LEU A 1003 -20.08 26.80 20.65
CA LEU A 1003 -19.27 27.84 20.02
C LEU A 1003 -18.86 27.45 18.59
N GLY A 1004 -19.40 26.35 18.05
CA GLY A 1004 -19.06 25.88 16.71
C GLY A 1004 -17.61 25.39 16.60
N ARG A 1005 -17.00 24.96 17.71
CA ARG A 1005 -15.68 24.32 17.70
C ARG A 1005 -15.84 22.82 17.55
N PHE A 1006 -15.06 22.23 16.66
CA PHE A 1006 -15.13 20.81 16.36
C PHE A 1006 -14.07 20.04 17.13
N GLN A 1007 -14.45 18.87 17.63
CA GLN A 1007 -13.54 17.89 18.22
C GLN A 1007 -13.66 16.59 17.42
N ILE A 1008 -12.52 16.08 16.95
CA ILE A 1008 -12.46 14.75 16.34
C ILE A 1008 -12.51 13.70 17.45
N ILE A 1009 -13.40 12.73 17.29
CA ILE A 1009 -13.63 11.64 18.23
C ILE A 1009 -12.77 10.44 17.82
N ASP A 1010 -12.95 9.91 16.61
CA ASP A 1010 -12.21 8.77 16.05
C ASP A 1010 -12.46 8.64 14.54
N ARG A 1011 -11.94 7.58 13.90
CA ARG A 1011 -12.25 7.19 12.53
C ARG A 1011 -13.34 6.13 12.51
N VAL A 1012 -14.32 6.26 11.61
CA VAL A 1012 -15.40 5.29 11.38
C VAL A 1012 -14.84 3.87 11.20
N LYS A 1013 -13.68 3.73 10.55
CA LYS A 1013 -13.03 2.44 10.28
C LYS A 1013 -12.14 1.89 11.40
N ASN A 1014 -11.85 2.68 12.45
CA ASN A 1014 -10.88 2.30 13.50
C ASN A 1014 -11.51 2.03 14.87
N VAL A 1015 -12.81 2.27 15.03
CA VAL A 1015 -13.50 1.96 16.29
C VAL A 1015 -13.69 0.46 16.42
N LEU A 1016 -13.35 -0.05 17.59
CA LEU A 1016 -13.44 -1.47 17.93
C LEU A 1016 -14.71 -1.72 18.73
N LYS A 1017 -15.46 -2.77 18.41
CA LYS A 1017 -16.62 -3.19 19.22
C LYS A 1017 -16.19 -4.34 20.13
N LEU A 1018 -16.47 -4.25 21.42
CA LEU A 1018 -16.26 -5.35 22.38
C LEU A 1018 -17.52 -6.23 22.49
N ALA A 1019 -17.41 -7.42 23.09
CA ALA A 1019 -18.49 -8.41 23.15
C ALA A 1019 -19.79 -7.91 23.80
N GLN A 1020 -19.68 -6.97 24.74
CA GLN A 1020 -20.80 -6.32 25.41
C GLN A 1020 -21.49 -5.22 24.56
N GLY A 1021 -21.06 -5.02 23.32
CA GLY A 1021 -21.63 -4.03 22.40
C GLY A 1021 -21.01 -2.64 22.47
N GLU A 1022 -20.15 -2.38 23.46
CA GLU A 1022 -19.47 -1.10 23.67
C GLU A 1022 -18.43 -0.82 22.57
N TYR A 1023 -18.46 0.40 22.05
CA TYR A 1023 -17.53 0.89 21.04
C TYR A 1023 -16.35 1.62 21.69
N ILE A 1024 -15.14 1.25 21.27
CA ILE A 1024 -13.89 1.73 21.85
C ILE A 1024 -13.11 2.50 20.82
N SER A 1025 -12.61 3.65 21.26
CA SER A 1025 -11.65 4.47 20.54
C SER A 1025 -10.22 4.17 21.02
N PRO A 1026 -9.48 3.23 20.40
CA PRO A 1026 -8.17 2.83 20.92
C PRO A 1026 -7.14 3.97 20.83
N GLU A 1027 -7.19 4.83 19.80
CA GLU A 1027 -6.25 5.96 19.65
C GLU A 1027 -6.40 6.98 20.78
N ARG A 1028 -7.64 7.23 21.25
CA ARG A 1028 -7.90 8.07 22.41
C ARG A 1028 -7.22 7.53 23.66
N LEU A 1029 -7.35 6.23 23.91
CA LEU A 1029 -6.78 5.57 25.09
C LEU A 1029 -5.25 5.59 25.08
N GLU A 1030 -4.65 5.25 23.94
CA GLU A 1030 -3.20 5.27 23.72
C GLU A 1030 -2.61 6.65 24.01
N ASN A 1031 -3.21 7.71 23.45
CA ASN A 1031 -2.73 9.07 23.64
C ASN A 1031 -2.76 9.52 25.11
N VAL A 1032 -3.80 9.13 25.86
CA VAL A 1032 -3.90 9.41 27.30
C VAL A 1032 -2.84 8.65 28.09
N TYR A 1033 -2.57 7.37 27.76
CA TYR A 1033 -1.49 6.62 28.40
C TYR A 1033 -0.12 7.25 28.14
N LEU A 1034 0.19 7.56 26.88
CA LEU A 1034 1.47 8.17 26.47
C LEU A 1034 1.67 9.58 27.04
N SER A 1035 0.60 10.35 27.25
CA SER A 1035 0.69 11.70 27.85
C SER A 1035 1.02 11.68 29.35
N HIS A 1036 0.75 10.55 30.02
CA HIS A 1036 0.96 10.37 31.46
C HIS A 1036 2.19 9.51 31.80
N LEU A 1037 2.54 8.54 30.94
CA LEU A 1037 3.61 7.57 31.16
C LEU A 1037 4.77 7.82 30.18
N ASN A 1038 5.64 8.77 30.54
CA ASN A 1038 6.73 9.26 29.67
C ASN A 1038 7.86 8.25 29.41
N TYR A 1039 7.87 7.11 30.09
CA TYR A 1039 8.75 5.99 29.82
C TYR A 1039 8.22 5.07 28.70
N LEU A 1040 7.02 5.36 28.16
CA LEU A 1040 6.45 4.71 26.98
C LEU A 1040 6.58 5.66 25.77
N ALA A 1041 7.04 5.13 24.64
CA ALA A 1041 7.25 5.86 23.40
C ALA A 1041 6.04 5.79 22.46
N LEU A 1042 5.40 4.62 22.37
CA LEU A 1042 4.27 4.31 21.52
C LEU A 1042 3.38 3.27 22.20
N ALA A 1043 2.11 3.24 21.81
CA ALA A 1043 1.12 2.32 22.34
C ALA A 1043 0.28 1.77 21.19
N PHE A 1044 -0.05 0.48 21.27
CA PHE A 1044 -1.04 -0.18 20.42
C PHE A 1044 -2.01 -0.93 21.32
N VAL A 1045 -3.18 -0.34 21.53
CA VAL A 1045 -4.30 -0.92 22.26
C VAL A 1045 -5.19 -1.66 21.25
N HIS A 1046 -5.53 -2.90 21.61
CA HIS A 1046 -6.33 -3.81 20.80
C HIS A 1046 -7.55 -4.28 21.59
N GLY A 1047 -8.67 -4.41 20.88
CA GLY A 1047 -9.94 -4.95 21.33
C GLY A 1047 -10.39 -6.02 20.35
N ASP A 1048 -10.87 -7.15 20.87
CA ASP A 1048 -11.42 -8.25 20.11
C ASP A 1048 -12.94 -8.29 20.35
N SER A 1049 -13.73 -8.46 19.31
CA SER A 1049 -15.19 -8.44 19.41
C SER A 1049 -15.78 -9.58 20.23
N LEU A 1050 -14.99 -10.61 20.53
CA LEU A 1050 -15.37 -11.72 21.39
C LEU A 1050 -14.95 -11.51 22.86
N GLN A 1051 -14.23 -10.43 23.17
CA GLN A 1051 -13.69 -10.16 24.49
C GLN A 1051 -14.33 -8.92 25.11
N THR A 1052 -14.38 -8.87 26.45
CA THR A 1052 -15.01 -7.77 27.19
C THR A 1052 -14.04 -6.68 27.64
N PHE A 1053 -12.75 -6.84 27.33
CA PHE A 1053 -11.65 -5.99 27.78
C PHE A 1053 -10.60 -5.79 26.69
N LEU A 1054 -9.66 -4.87 26.94
CA LEU A 1054 -8.59 -4.51 26.02
C LEU A 1054 -7.24 -5.12 26.43
N VAL A 1055 -6.39 -5.39 25.44
CA VAL A 1055 -4.97 -5.72 25.63
C VAL A 1055 -4.10 -4.70 24.89
N GLY A 1056 -2.79 -4.66 25.17
CA GLY A 1056 -1.92 -3.69 24.52
C GLY A 1056 -0.47 -4.10 24.30
N ILE A 1057 0.20 -3.43 23.38
CA ILE A 1057 1.65 -3.50 23.18
C ILE A 1057 2.19 -2.09 23.33
N PHE A 1058 3.15 -1.89 24.22
CA PHE A 1058 3.74 -0.59 24.48
C PHE A 1058 5.24 -0.60 24.15
N ALA A 1059 5.65 0.35 23.30
CA ALA A 1059 7.05 0.62 23.05
C ALA A 1059 7.65 1.39 24.22
N VAL A 1060 8.82 1.01 24.70
CA VAL A 1060 9.53 1.74 25.77
C VAL A 1060 10.37 2.88 25.19
N GLN A 1061 10.49 3.98 25.93
CA GLN A 1061 11.35 5.12 25.60
C GLN A 1061 12.69 4.97 26.34
N PRO A 1062 13.80 4.56 25.68
CA PRO A 1062 15.01 4.06 26.36
C PRO A 1062 15.61 4.98 27.44
N ASP A 1063 15.70 6.28 27.17
CA ASP A 1063 16.25 7.29 28.07
C ASP A 1063 15.41 7.53 29.33
N MET A 1064 14.11 7.25 29.26
CA MET A 1064 13.18 7.43 30.37
C MET A 1064 12.84 6.10 31.07
N PHE A 1065 12.82 5.00 30.31
CA PHE A 1065 12.54 3.67 30.81
C PHE A 1065 13.71 3.09 31.60
N ALA A 1066 14.96 3.22 31.12
CA ALA A 1066 16.12 2.63 31.79
C ALA A 1066 16.30 3.13 33.24
N PRO A 1067 16.20 4.44 33.56
CA PRO A 1067 16.25 4.91 34.95
C PRO A 1067 15.09 4.40 35.82
N MET A 1068 13.89 4.29 35.25
CA MET A 1068 12.70 3.79 35.95
C MET A 1068 12.85 2.30 36.29
N ALA A 1069 13.20 1.48 35.30
CA ALA A 1069 13.47 0.06 35.48
C ALA A 1069 14.62 -0.16 36.47
N SER A 1070 15.67 0.67 36.40
CA SER A 1070 16.80 0.59 37.33
C SER A 1070 16.37 0.75 38.79
N LYS A 1071 15.46 1.69 39.05
CA LYS A 1071 14.92 1.95 40.38
C LYS A 1071 14.04 0.80 40.88
N ILE A 1072 13.22 0.20 40.01
CA ILE A 1072 12.35 -0.94 40.36
C ILE A 1072 13.17 -2.19 40.66
N LEU A 1073 14.18 -2.46 39.84
CA LEU A 1073 14.98 -3.68 39.92
C LEU A 1073 16.15 -3.57 40.92
N GLY A 1074 16.51 -2.36 41.34
CA GLY A 1074 17.67 -2.13 42.20
C GLY A 1074 19.02 -2.36 41.50
N LYS A 1075 19.04 -2.34 40.15
CA LYS A 1075 20.22 -2.56 39.30
C LYS A 1075 20.34 -1.41 38.31
N GLN A 1076 21.55 -0.92 38.05
CA GLN A 1076 21.76 0.16 37.09
C GLN A 1076 21.68 -0.35 35.63
N ILE A 1077 20.82 0.26 34.83
CA ILE A 1077 20.62 0.02 33.40
C ILE A 1077 20.94 1.31 32.65
N ALA A 1078 21.85 1.27 31.68
CA ALA A 1078 22.18 2.42 30.85
C ALA A 1078 21.12 2.59 29.74
N SER A 1079 20.79 3.83 29.39
CA SER A 1079 19.84 4.14 28.31
C SER A 1079 20.34 3.74 26.91
N THR A 1080 21.64 3.51 26.76
CA THR A 1080 22.29 3.04 25.53
C THR A 1080 22.44 1.53 25.45
N ASP A 1081 22.11 0.79 26.52
CA ASP A 1081 22.22 -0.67 26.58
C ASP A 1081 20.89 -1.32 26.18
N ALA A 1082 20.70 -1.49 24.86
CA ALA A 1082 19.47 -2.05 24.29
C ALA A 1082 19.15 -3.46 24.81
N ALA A 1083 20.18 -4.29 25.09
CA ALA A 1083 19.99 -5.66 25.56
C ALA A 1083 19.44 -5.69 26.99
N ALA A 1084 20.01 -4.87 27.88
CA ALA A 1084 19.53 -4.74 29.25
C ALA A 1084 18.12 -4.14 29.33
N ILE A 1085 17.81 -3.16 28.47
CA ILE A 1085 16.47 -2.57 28.36
C ILE A 1085 15.45 -3.62 27.90
N LYS A 1086 15.80 -4.43 26.89
CA LYS A 1086 14.94 -5.51 26.39
C LYS A 1086 14.67 -6.56 27.48
N ALA A 1087 15.69 -6.97 28.23
CA ALA A 1087 15.50 -7.89 29.35
C ALA A 1087 14.57 -7.31 30.43
N ALA A 1088 14.71 -6.02 30.74
CA ALA A 1088 13.86 -5.35 31.72
C ALA A 1088 12.39 -5.20 31.28
N CYS A 1089 12.09 -5.31 29.98
CA CYS A 1089 10.71 -5.31 29.47
C CYS A 1089 9.92 -6.55 29.89
N ASP A 1090 10.60 -7.68 30.14
CA ASP A 1090 9.99 -8.97 30.48
C ASP A 1090 9.99 -9.25 32.00
N GLU A 1091 10.58 -8.36 32.81
CA GLU A 1091 10.70 -8.53 34.26
C GLU A 1091 9.35 -8.39 34.99
N PRO A 1092 8.87 -9.40 35.75
CA PRO A 1092 7.54 -9.37 36.38
C PRO A 1092 7.30 -8.16 37.30
N LYS A 1093 8.34 -7.70 38.01
CA LYS A 1093 8.25 -6.52 38.88
C LYS A 1093 8.03 -5.23 38.09
N VAL A 1094 8.65 -5.11 36.91
CA VAL A 1094 8.51 -3.96 36.03
C VAL A 1094 7.13 -3.98 35.38
N ILE A 1095 6.69 -5.13 34.86
CA ILE A 1095 5.35 -5.31 34.29
C ILE A 1095 4.27 -4.94 35.30
N LYS A 1096 4.37 -5.43 36.55
CA LYS A 1096 3.40 -5.10 37.61
C LYS A 1096 3.33 -3.60 37.91
N ALA A 1097 4.48 -2.94 38.05
CA ALA A 1097 4.52 -1.51 38.32
C ALA A 1097 3.88 -0.68 37.19
N ILE A 1098 4.09 -1.09 35.94
CA ILE A 1098 3.49 -0.42 34.78
C ILE A 1098 1.99 -0.71 34.69
N GLN A 1099 1.54 -1.93 35.02
CA GLN A 1099 0.10 -2.23 35.12
C GLN A 1099 -0.59 -1.33 36.15
N ASP A 1100 0.01 -1.15 37.33
CA ASP A 1100 -0.50 -0.25 38.37
C ASP A 1100 -0.57 1.21 37.89
N ASP A 1101 0.43 1.65 37.12
CA ASP A 1101 0.48 2.98 36.51
C ASP A 1101 -0.61 3.15 35.43
N LEU A 1102 -0.81 2.18 34.54
CA LEU A 1102 -1.89 2.18 33.54
C LEU A 1102 -3.26 2.26 34.22
N ASP A 1103 -3.50 1.45 35.26
CA ASP A 1103 -4.75 1.48 36.02
C ASP A 1103 -4.99 2.82 36.70
N LYS A 1104 -3.94 3.40 37.29
CA LYS A 1104 -4.00 4.72 37.92
C LYS A 1104 -4.33 5.82 36.91
N VAL A 1105 -3.72 5.76 35.72
CA VAL A 1105 -4.02 6.70 34.62
C VAL A 1105 -5.46 6.53 34.14
N GLY A 1106 -5.93 5.30 33.96
CA GLY A 1106 -7.30 5.00 33.54
C GLY A 1106 -8.33 5.54 34.54
N ARG A 1107 -8.17 5.28 35.84
CA ARG A 1107 -9.07 5.80 36.89
C ARG A 1107 -9.07 7.32 36.94
N LYS A 1108 -7.88 7.94 36.87
CA LYS A 1108 -7.75 9.40 36.89
C LYS A 1108 -8.44 10.07 35.71
N ASN A 1109 -8.41 9.45 34.54
CA ASN A 1109 -9.03 9.95 33.31
C ASN A 1109 -10.43 9.38 33.06
N LYS A 1110 -11.05 8.77 34.09
CA LYS A 1110 -12.42 8.25 34.07
C LYS A 1110 -12.69 7.25 32.94
N PHE A 1111 -11.71 6.40 32.63
CA PHE A 1111 -11.93 5.28 31.71
C PHE A 1111 -12.96 4.34 32.31
N ALA A 1112 -13.91 3.89 31.47
CA ALA A 1112 -14.81 2.83 31.88
C ALA A 1112 -14.02 1.54 32.20
N GLY A 1113 -14.64 0.60 32.92
CA GLY A 1113 -13.98 -0.65 33.29
C GLY A 1113 -13.37 -1.38 32.09
N TYR A 1114 -14.11 -1.42 30.99
CA TYR A 1114 -13.77 -2.05 29.72
C TYR A 1114 -12.79 -1.24 28.85
N GLU A 1115 -12.55 0.03 29.15
CA GLU A 1115 -11.59 0.89 28.43
C GLU A 1115 -10.16 0.78 28.99
N ARG A 1116 -9.98 0.06 30.10
CA ARG A 1116 -8.66 -0.13 30.71
C ARG A 1116 -7.97 -1.36 30.12
N VAL A 1117 -6.69 -1.19 29.76
CA VAL A 1117 -5.86 -2.29 29.27
C VAL A 1117 -5.63 -3.30 30.39
N ARG A 1118 -6.15 -4.51 30.20
CA ARG A 1118 -6.10 -5.59 31.19
C ARG A 1118 -4.75 -6.29 31.21
N ARG A 1119 -4.14 -6.50 30.04
CA ARG A 1119 -2.81 -7.12 29.89
C ARG A 1119 -2.02 -6.47 28.75
N PHE A 1120 -0.70 -6.47 28.85
CA PHE A 1120 0.16 -5.89 27.82
C PHE A 1120 1.54 -6.55 27.68
N ARG A 1121 2.24 -6.22 26.59
CA ARG A 1121 3.68 -6.45 26.41
C ARG A 1121 4.45 -5.15 26.28
N LEU A 1122 5.68 -5.15 26.78
CA LEU A 1122 6.66 -4.08 26.59
C LEU A 1122 7.67 -4.51 25.53
N MET A 1123 8.02 -3.60 24.63
CA MET A 1123 8.98 -3.89 23.57
C MET A 1123 9.86 -2.68 23.30
N VAL A 1124 11.09 -2.93 22.81
CA VAL A 1124 11.99 -1.89 22.31
C VAL A 1124 11.70 -1.70 20.82
N ASP A 1125 11.26 -0.51 20.43
CA ASP A 1125 10.93 -0.11 19.05
C ASP A 1125 10.09 -1.14 18.24
N PRO A 1126 8.97 -1.65 18.77
CA PRO A 1126 8.12 -2.61 18.07
C PRO A 1126 7.46 -2.04 16.81
N PHE A 1127 7.31 -0.71 16.72
CA PHE A 1127 6.65 -0.04 15.60
C PHE A 1127 7.63 0.95 14.98
N THR A 1128 8.10 0.66 13.77
CA THR A 1128 9.01 1.52 13.02
C THR A 1128 8.47 1.77 11.61
N ILE A 1129 9.07 2.73 10.92
CA ILE A 1129 8.80 2.92 9.49
C ILE A 1129 9.38 1.73 8.71
N ASP A 1130 10.56 1.25 9.10
CA ASP A 1130 11.29 0.16 8.43
C ASP A 1130 10.56 -1.18 8.47
N ASN A 1131 9.87 -1.48 9.57
CA ASN A 1131 9.01 -2.67 9.66
C ASN A 1131 7.58 -2.43 9.14
N GLU A 1132 7.39 -1.31 8.44
CA GLU A 1132 6.15 -0.88 7.81
C GLU A 1132 4.96 -0.68 8.75
N LEU A 1133 5.16 -0.68 10.07
CA LEU A 1133 4.07 -0.50 11.05
C LEU A 1133 3.77 0.97 11.35
N LEU A 1134 4.69 1.88 11.07
CA LEU A 1134 4.44 3.32 11.11
C LEU A 1134 4.30 3.91 9.72
N THR A 1135 3.45 4.92 9.59
CA THR A 1135 3.48 5.86 8.47
C THR A 1135 4.69 6.79 8.60
N PRO A 1136 5.05 7.51 7.54
CA PRO A 1136 6.15 8.48 7.58
C PRO A 1136 5.91 9.61 8.60
N THR A 1137 4.65 9.93 8.89
CA THR A 1137 4.24 10.87 9.96
C THR A 1137 4.11 10.20 11.33
N LEU A 1138 4.68 9.01 11.49
CA LEU A 1138 4.76 8.26 12.75
C LEU A 1138 3.41 7.84 13.31
N LYS A 1139 2.39 7.66 12.45
CA LYS A 1139 1.09 7.07 12.81
C LYS A 1139 1.14 5.56 12.69
N LEU A 1140 0.45 4.86 13.58
CA LEU A 1140 0.45 3.41 13.59
C LEU A 1140 -0.52 2.83 12.56
N LYS A 1141 -0.05 1.90 11.72
CA LYS A 1141 -0.88 1.16 10.75
C LYS A 1141 -1.57 0.00 11.47
N ARG A 1142 -2.71 0.28 12.09
CA ARG A 1142 -3.39 -0.66 13.01
C ARG A 1142 -3.65 -2.05 12.44
N PRO A 1143 -4.22 -2.24 11.23
CA PRO A 1143 -4.46 -3.60 10.71
C PRO A 1143 -3.17 -4.38 10.47
N THR A 1144 -2.14 -3.71 9.93
CA THR A 1144 -0.81 -4.31 9.74
C THR A 1144 -0.17 -4.68 11.07
N THR A 1145 -0.32 -3.82 12.09
CA THR A 1145 0.21 -4.06 13.44
C THR A 1145 -0.51 -5.22 14.11
N ALA A 1146 -1.85 -5.27 14.04
CA ALA A 1146 -2.65 -6.37 14.55
C ALA A 1146 -2.29 -7.71 13.89
N LYS A 1147 -2.06 -7.69 12.57
CA LYS A 1147 -1.65 -8.87 11.81
C LYS A 1147 -0.23 -9.33 12.20
N MET A 1148 0.72 -8.41 12.29
CA MET A 1148 2.11 -8.73 12.65
C MET A 1148 2.22 -9.30 14.08
N TYR A 1149 1.44 -8.75 15.01
CA TYR A 1149 1.48 -9.13 16.42
C TYR A 1149 0.31 -10.03 16.86
N ARG A 1150 -0.40 -10.68 15.93
CA ARG A 1150 -1.59 -11.49 16.25
C ARG A 1150 -1.31 -12.53 17.33
N SER A 1151 -0.19 -13.25 17.22
CA SER A 1151 0.23 -14.24 18.22
C SER A 1151 0.45 -13.64 19.61
N VAL A 1152 1.05 -12.45 19.69
CA VAL A 1152 1.26 -11.74 20.96
C VAL A 1152 -0.07 -11.29 21.56
N LEU A 1153 -0.98 -10.77 20.74
CA LEU A 1153 -2.31 -10.34 21.19
C LEU A 1153 -3.15 -11.51 21.69
N ASP A 1154 -3.13 -12.64 20.98
CA ASP A 1154 -3.84 -13.86 21.39
C ASP A 1154 -3.32 -14.39 22.73
N GLN A 1155 -1.99 -14.36 22.92
CA GLN A 1155 -1.38 -14.73 24.19
C GLN A 1155 -1.82 -13.79 25.32
N LEU A 1156 -1.88 -12.47 25.09
CA LEU A 1156 -2.33 -11.51 26.08
C LEU A 1156 -3.79 -11.72 26.49
N TYR A 1157 -4.67 -12.08 25.54
CA TYR A 1157 -6.05 -12.44 25.85
C TYR A 1157 -6.14 -13.74 26.66
N ALA A 1158 -5.38 -14.77 26.26
CA ALA A 1158 -5.36 -16.04 26.99
C ALA A 1158 -4.87 -15.87 28.43
N GLU A 1159 -3.81 -15.08 28.65
CA GLU A 1159 -3.30 -14.77 29.99
C GLU A 1159 -4.32 -14.01 30.84
N ALA A 1160 -4.99 -13.03 30.24
CA ALA A 1160 -6.03 -12.26 30.94
C ALA A 1160 -7.23 -13.12 31.36
N LEU A 1161 -7.65 -14.06 30.50
CA LEU A 1161 -8.75 -14.99 30.78
C LEU A 1161 -8.36 -16.04 31.85
N ALA A 1162 -7.14 -16.56 31.80
CA ALA A 1162 -6.66 -17.53 32.78
C ALA A 1162 -6.66 -16.94 34.21
N GLU A 1163 -6.24 -15.68 34.35
CA GLU A 1163 -6.30 -14.99 35.64
C GLU A 1163 -7.72 -14.72 36.14
N GLU A 1164 -8.66 -14.46 35.22
CA GLU A 1164 -10.08 -14.30 35.56
C GLU A 1164 -10.66 -15.59 36.13
N GLU A 1165 -10.36 -16.73 35.51
CA GLU A 1165 -10.75 -18.04 36.01
C GLU A 1165 -10.13 -18.34 37.39
N GLU A 1166 -8.86 -17.98 37.59
CA GLU A 1166 -8.16 -18.21 38.85
C GLU A 1166 -8.73 -17.33 39.98
N GLN A 1167 -9.08 -16.07 39.70
CA GLN A 1167 -9.78 -15.18 40.63
C GLN A 1167 -11.20 -15.66 40.95
N HIS A 1168 -11.94 -16.16 39.95
CA HIS A 1168 -13.26 -16.76 40.17
C HIS A 1168 -13.20 -18.03 41.03
N ARG A 1169 -12.16 -18.86 40.87
CA ARG A 1169 -11.92 -20.04 41.72
C ARG A 1169 -11.52 -19.68 43.16
N ALA A 1170 -10.88 -18.53 43.37
CA ALA A 1170 -10.44 -18.05 44.67
C ALA A 1170 -11.53 -17.34 45.50
N MET A 1171 -12.69 -17.02 44.92
CA MET A 1171 -13.81 -16.44 45.68
C MET A 1171 -14.50 -17.51 46.56
N PRO A 1172 -14.69 -17.27 47.87
CA PRO A 1172 -15.40 -18.23 48.73
C PRO A 1172 -16.83 -18.37 48.24
N LYS A 1173 -17.26 -19.63 47.97
CA LYS A 1173 -18.65 -19.95 47.64
C LYS A 1173 -19.56 -19.35 48.71
N ALA A 1174 -20.41 -18.41 48.31
CA ALA A 1174 -21.50 -17.94 49.15
C ALA A 1174 -22.31 -19.17 49.61
N LYS A 1175 -22.47 -19.30 50.93
CA LYS A 1175 -23.43 -20.26 51.48
C LYS A 1175 -24.82 -19.92 50.94
N LEU A 1176 -25.49 -20.95 50.43
CA LEU A 1176 -26.88 -20.97 49.99
C LEU A 1176 -27.81 -20.06 50.80
#